data_AF-A0A7C5NUF7-F1
#
_entry.id   AF-A0A7C5NUF7-F1
#
_cell.length_a   1.000
_cell.length_b   1.000
_cell.length_c   1.000
_cell.angle_alpha   90.00
_cell.angle_beta   90.00
_cell.angle_gamma   90.00
#
_symmetry.space_group_name_H-M   'P 1'
#
loop_
_entity.id
_entity.type
_entity.pdbx_description
1 polymer ?
#
loop_
_entity_poly.entity_id
_entity_poly.type
_entity_poly.pdbx_seq_one_letter_code
_entity_poly.pdbx_strand_id
1 'polypeptide(L)'
;PWFAGGYINYYYYGFVLVGMPVKLLGIVPYTAYNLILPTWLALLALSGYSVAYHLVAAVPDRIGTRLRSSPRLAGVVASILLVVLGNLGTLRMFYDGFKRIGTPPGQEQGRFLVGTAHAARGFIRYVSFQEQQLYPLDQWYWNPSRAITPGEGEAGPITEFPFFTFLYGDLHAHMISRPLTVLSLAWGLAWILWMRRGGGRLVLQILFLGIGGLILGALRPTNTWDFPVYWGLGAVAVAYGVWERRRSFEPRQLMEMVLSAALLLGMAQILYQPYHHWYGLGYESARLWEGSRTPLLDYFTVHGVFIFLIVAWMAWESYAWMATTPLSALAKLRPYAGWIGVFFLLLVAATAGLVGLGYRVGLVVLPLTAWAGVLLLRPGMPLGKRAALVFAGIGLLLTLLVEVVVLEGDISRMNTVFKFYLQVWELFSLAAGAALAWSYATLEVWHPLPRRVWLAMAGLLLFGAALYPMTASFAKIEDRMEPMAPKTLDGMLFMRYVDRYGEIGEPFTLREDYAAIRWMQDNIEGTPVIVEANVPEYRWGTRYTIYTGLPGVLGWRWHQFQQRVAADGNQVDSRLFDITRFYLTQSREDAWEFLEKYGVRYIVLGQLEKAYYEAVWPCFPAQNASGVTCNLRGWPLGMPTIYEHVPAEACEPLQDDDPAGGLRCPTRGLEKFTAMVADGDLKVVFQQGGTMILEVVRP
;
A
#
# COMPACT_ATOMS: atom_id res chain seq x y z
N PRO A 1 14.55 9.39 12.09
CA PRO A 1 14.20 9.09 13.50
C PRO A 1 14.46 7.64 13.92
N TRP A 2 14.36 6.63 13.05
CA TRP A 2 14.37 5.22 13.51
C TRP A 2 15.76 4.55 13.41
N PHE A 3 16.81 5.36 13.26
CA PHE A 3 18.20 4.94 13.16
C PHE A 3 19.09 6.18 13.33
N ALA A 4 19.45 6.49 14.58
CA ALA A 4 20.23 7.68 14.93
C ALA A 4 21.54 7.78 14.13
N GLY A 5 21.85 8.98 13.62
CA GLY A 5 23.05 9.23 12.78
C GLY A 5 23.00 8.64 11.37
N GLY A 6 21.96 7.90 10.99
CA GLY A 6 21.82 7.37 9.63
C GLY A 6 20.92 8.22 8.73
N TYR A 7 20.98 7.91 7.43
CA TYR A 7 20.09 8.47 6.41
C TYR A 7 19.04 7.46 5.96
N ILE A 8 17.95 7.95 5.36
CA ILE A 8 16.91 7.14 4.69
C ILE A 8 17.03 7.42 3.20
N ASN A 9 17.29 6.38 2.41
CA ASN A 9 17.40 6.47 0.96
C ASN A 9 16.28 5.73 0.22
N TYR A 10 15.20 5.35 0.92
CA TYR A 10 14.07 4.61 0.36
C TYR A 10 12.75 5.22 0.85
N TYR A 11 11.87 5.63 -0.08
CA TYR A 11 10.55 6.24 0.17
C TYR A 11 10.52 7.47 1.10
N TYR A 12 11.65 8.15 1.26
CA TYR A 12 11.80 9.24 2.20
C TYR A 12 10.89 10.44 1.90
N TYR A 13 10.71 10.79 0.63
CA TYR A 13 10.09 12.06 0.26
C TYR A 13 8.59 12.11 0.60
N GLY A 14 7.91 10.96 0.60
CA GLY A 14 6.52 10.88 1.07
C GLY A 14 6.36 11.33 2.52
N PHE A 15 7.25 10.87 3.40
CA PHE A 15 7.23 11.29 4.80
C PHE A 15 7.57 12.77 4.98
N VAL A 16 8.38 13.34 4.10
CA VAL A 16 8.67 14.79 4.10
C VAL A 16 7.42 15.59 3.73
N LEU A 17 6.70 15.19 2.67
CA LEU A 17 5.47 15.86 2.22
C LEU A 17 4.40 15.90 3.32
N VAL A 18 4.31 14.84 4.11
CA VAL A 18 3.31 14.70 5.16
C VAL A 18 3.80 15.28 6.50
N GLY A 19 5.06 15.06 6.85
CA GLY A 19 5.64 15.43 8.14
C GLY A 19 6.04 16.90 8.27
N MET A 20 6.42 17.57 7.17
CA MET A 20 6.76 19.00 7.22
C MET A 20 5.59 19.88 7.67
N PRO A 21 4.37 19.76 7.11
CA PRO A 21 3.22 20.52 7.59
C PRO A 21 2.90 20.25 9.06
N VAL A 22 3.02 19.00 9.51
CA VAL A 22 2.79 18.62 10.91
C VAL A 22 3.75 19.34 11.84
N LYS A 23 5.05 19.34 11.51
CA LYS A 23 6.07 20.05 12.28
C LYS A 23 5.86 21.56 12.25
N LEU A 24 5.54 22.13 11.08
CA LEU A 24 5.30 23.57 10.92
C LEU A 24 4.11 24.05 11.77
N LEU A 25 3.07 23.23 11.89
CA LEU A 25 1.87 23.54 12.66
C LEU A 25 1.99 23.16 14.15
N GLY A 26 3.11 22.56 14.58
CA GLY A 26 3.31 22.13 15.97
C GLY A 26 2.33 21.05 16.43
N ILE A 27 1.84 20.19 15.52
CA ILE A 27 0.89 19.14 15.86
C ILE A 27 1.63 17.89 16.35
N VAL A 28 1.25 17.41 17.52
CA VAL A 28 1.73 16.16 18.12
C VAL A 28 1.46 14.92 17.23
N PRO A 29 2.40 13.95 17.14
CA PRO A 29 2.32 12.84 16.18
C PRO A 29 1.04 11.99 16.26
N TYR A 30 0.57 11.68 17.47
CA TYR A 30 -0.59 10.82 17.70
C TYR A 30 -1.92 11.45 17.23
N THR A 31 -1.99 12.78 17.12
CA THR A 31 -3.12 13.49 16.54
C THR A 31 -2.91 13.73 15.05
N ALA A 32 -1.69 14.11 14.66
CA ALA A 32 -1.32 14.36 13.28
C ALA A 32 -1.65 13.16 12.38
N TYR A 33 -1.29 11.94 12.81
CA TYR A 33 -1.56 10.70 12.06
C TYR A 33 -3.04 10.56 11.68
N ASN A 34 -3.93 10.79 12.66
CA ASN A 34 -5.38 10.69 12.48
C ASN A 34 -5.99 11.82 11.63
N LEU A 35 -5.29 12.95 11.48
CA LEU A 35 -5.70 14.04 10.57
C LEU A 35 -5.16 13.85 9.15
N ILE A 36 -3.98 13.25 9.01
CA ILE A 36 -3.34 12.99 7.72
C ILE A 36 -4.20 12.04 6.88
N LEU A 37 -4.65 10.92 7.46
CA LEU A 37 -5.42 9.90 6.74
C LEU A 37 -6.64 10.48 5.99
N PRO A 38 -7.61 11.17 6.63
CA PRO A 38 -8.75 11.75 5.93
C PRO A 38 -8.37 12.90 5.00
N THR A 39 -7.34 13.69 5.34
CA THR A 39 -6.85 14.77 4.47
C THR A 39 -6.34 14.20 3.15
N TRP A 40 -5.54 13.14 3.21
CA TRP A 40 -4.94 12.52 2.03
C TRP A 40 -5.98 11.76 1.20
N LEU A 41 -6.96 11.12 1.84
CA LEU A 41 -8.13 10.53 1.20
C LEU A 41 -8.91 11.60 0.41
N ALA A 42 -9.17 12.76 1.02
CA ALA A 42 -9.88 13.86 0.38
C ALA A 42 -9.10 14.44 -0.81
N LEU A 43 -7.78 14.61 -0.69
CA LEU A 43 -6.92 15.05 -1.80
C LEU A 43 -6.96 14.08 -2.98
N LEU A 44 -6.93 12.77 -2.71
CA LEU A 44 -7.08 11.75 -3.75
C LEU A 44 -8.45 11.82 -4.43
N ALA A 45 -9.52 11.93 -3.63
CA ALA A 45 -10.89 12.03 -4.13
C ALA A 45 -11.10 13.27 -5.02
N LEU A 46 -10.59 14.43 -4.59
CA LEU A 46 -10.66 15.70 -5.33
C LEU A 46 -9.85 15.65 -6.62
N SER A 47 -8.67 15.05 -6.59
CA SER A 47 -7.83 14.86 -7.77
C SER A 47 -8.54 13.95 -8.78
N GLY A 48 -9.11 12.83 -8.32
CA GLY A 48 -9.89 11.92 -9.15
C GLY A 48 -11.13 12.58 -9.76
N TYR A 49 -11.84 13.38 -8.95
CA TYR A 49 -12.98 14.18 -9.41
C TYR A 49 -12.58 15.08 -10.58
N SER A 50 -11.50 15.84 -10.40
CA SER A 50 -11.03 16.83 -11.37
C SER A 50 -10.68 16.19 -12.71
N VAL A 51 -9.91 15.09 -12.70
CA VAL A 51 -9.52 14.38 -13.92
C VAL A 51 -10.76 13.87 -14.67
N ALA A 52 -11.63 13.11 -14.00
CA ALA A 52 -12.80 12.52 -14.65
C ALA A 52 -13.82 13.58 -15.11
N TYR A 53 -13.98 14.67 -14.33
CA TYR A 53 -14.76 15.84 -14.75
C TYR A 53 -14.21 16.39 -16.07
N HIS A 54 -12.90 16.61 -16.19
CA HIS A 54 -12.30 17.17 -17.39
C HIS A 54 -12.26 16.19 -18.57
N LEU A 55 -12.24 14.88 -18.34
CA LEU A 55 -12.45 13.89 -19.41
C LEU A 55 -13.81 14.11 -20.11
N VAL A 56 -14.85 14.46 -19.37
CA VAL A 56 -16.19 14.66 -19.95
C VAL A 56 -16.44 16.12 -20.37
N ALA A 57 -15.98 17.09 -19.58
CA ALA A 57 -16.24 18.52 -19.82
C ALA A 57 -15.44 19.08 -21.00
N ALA A 58 -14.19 18.64 -21.19
CA ALA A 58 -13.26 19.34 -22.07
C ALA A 58 -13.58 19.20 -23.57
N VAL A 59 -14.44 18.26 -23.96
CA VAL A 59 -14.90 18.09 -25.35
C VAL A 59 -16.37 17.67 -25.36
N PRO A 60 -17.32 18.61 -25.52
CA PRO A 60 -18.73 18.29 -25.60
C PRO A 60 -18.99 17.30 -26.72
N ASP A 61 -19.50 16.13 -26.36
CA ASP A 61 -19.93 15.13 -27.32
C ASP A 61 -21.22 15.65 -27.98
N ARG A 62 -21.11 16.17 -29.20
CA ARG A 62 -22.28 16.42 -30.05
C ARG A 62 -22.58 15.14 -30.82
N ILE A 63 -22.88 14.05 -30.10
CA ILE A 63 -23.68 12.99 -30.70
C ILE A 63 -25.03 13.65 -31.03
N GLY A 64 -25.59 13.36 -32.21
CA GLY A 64 -26.76 14.05 -32.79
C GLY A 64 -28.08 14.01 -32.00
N THR A 65 -28.04 13.86 -30.67
CA THR A 65 -29.17 13.95 -29.74
C THR A 65 -28.90 15.08 -28.73
N ARG A 66 -29.96 15.70 -28.19
CA ARG A 66 -29.89 16.77 -27.18
C ARG A 66 -29.27 16.33 -25.83
N LEU A 67 -28.74 15.10 -25.73
CA LEU A 67 -28.31 14.46 -24.48
C LEU A 67 -26.85 14.78 -24.19
N ARG A 68 -26.61 15.57 -23.15
CA ARG A 68 -25.26 15.90 -22.66
C ARG A 68 -24.90 15.01 -21.49
N SER A 69 -23.74 14.35 -21.58
CA SER A 69 -23.13 13.70 -20.43
C SER A 69 -22.80 14.72 -19.34
N SER A 70 -23.01 14.34 -18.08
CA SER A 70 -22.76 15.22 -16.93
C SER A 70 -21.32 15.07 -16.46
N PRO A 71 -20.47 16.11 -16.59
CA PRO A 71 -19.11 16.04 -16.09
C PRO A 71 -19.05 15.93 -14.55
N ARG A 72 -20.04 16.51 -13.87
CA ARG A 72 -20.19 16.38 -12.41
C ARG A 72 -20.43 14.93 -12.01
N LEU A 73 -21.27 14.21 -12.76
CA LEU A 73 -21.52 12.79 -12.52
C LEU A 73 -20.23 11.98 -12.70
N ALA A 74 -19.48 12.24 -13.78
CA ALA A 74 -18.20 11.57 -14.02
C ALA A 74 -17.20 11.77 -12.88
N GLY A 75 -17.07 13.02 -12.40
CA GLY A 75 -16.23 13.35 -11.25
C GLY A 75 -16.65 12.62 -9.99
N VAL A 76 -17.93 12.70 -9.60
CA VAL A 76 -18.45 12.04 -8.39
C VAL A 76 -18.25 10.52 -8.45
N VAL A 77 -18.62 9.89 -9.56
CA VAL A 77 -18.52 8.44 -9.73
C VAL A 77 -17.06 7.98 -9.72
N ALA A 78 -16.17 8.71 -10.40
CA ALA A 78 -14.74 8.40 -10.37
C ALA A 78 -14.17 8.49 -8.94
N SER A 79 -14.52 9.53 -8.17
CA SER A 79 -14.09 9.65 -6.77
C SER A 79 -14.61 8.50 -5.91
N ILE A 80 -15.89 8.14 -6.05
CA ILE A 80 -16.51 7.02 -5.31
C ILE A 80 -15.82 5.69 -5.66
N LEU A 81 -15.61 5.41 -6.94
CA LEU A 81 -14.88 4.22 -7.41
C LEU A 81 -13.42 4.20 -6.94
N LEU A 82 -12.77 5.36 -6.93
CA LEU A 82 -11.38 5.49 -6.57
C LEU A 82 -11.15 5.29 -5.08
N VAL A 83 -11.93 5.94 -4.22
CA VAL A 83 -11.60 6.00 -2.79
C VAL A 83 -12.63 5.39 -1.85
N VAL A 84 -13.87 5.12 -2.28
CA VAL A 84 -14.96 4.66 -1.39
C VAL A 84 -15.27 3.18 -1.60
N LEU A 85 -15.50 2.77 -2.84
CA LEU A 85 -15.91 1.41 -3.14
C LEU A 85 -14.76 0.43 -2.97
N GLY A 86 -15.07 -0.75 -2.43
CA GLY A 86 -14.13 -1.87 -2.43
C GLY A 86 -14.25 -2.73 -3.68
N ASN A 87 -13.56 -3.85 -3.67
CA ASN A 87 -13.72 -4.87 -4.69
C ASN A 87 -14.90 -5.81 -4.36
N LEU A 88 -15.12 -6.85 -5.17
CA LEU A 88 -16.20 -7.84 -4.94
C LEU A 88 -15.80 -8.91 -3.91
N GLY A 89 -14.70 -8.72 -3.18
CA GLY A 89 -14.17 -9.65 -2.18
C GLY A 89 -15.15 -9.89 -1.04
N THR A 90 -15.85 -8.86 -0.56
CA THR A 90 -16.88 -9.01 0.48
C THR A 90 -18.05 -9.88 -0.01
N LEU A 91 -18.47 -9.71 -1.27
CA LEU A 91 -19.52 -10.57 -1.85
C LEU A 91 -19.06 -12.03 -1.92
N ARG A 92 -17.80 -12.25 -2.32
CA ARG A 92 -17.17 -13.58 -2.29
C ARG A 92 -17.10 -14.14 -0.87
N MET A 93 -16.74 -13.32 0.13
CA MET A 93 -16.72 -13.74 1.54
C MET A 93 -18.10 -14.19 2.02
N PHE A 94 -19.18 -13.47 1.71
CA PHE A 94 -20.53 -13.94 2.05
C PHE A 94 -20.82 -15.31 1.43
N TYR A 95 -20.51 -15.49 0.14
CA TYR A 95 -20.69 -16.78 -0.54
C TYR A 95 -19.86 -17.90 0.12
N ASP A 96 -18.56 -17.68 0.34
CA ASP A 96 -17.64 -18.68 0.90
C ASP A 96 -17.94 -18.97 2.38
N GLY A 97 -18.37 -17.96 3.15
CA GLY A 97 -18.77 -18.11 4.55
C GLY A 97 -20.03 -18.94 4.70
N PHE A 98 -21.07 -18.65 3.90
CA PHE A 98 -22.27 -19.49 3.87
C PHE A 98 -21.95 -20.90 3.38
N LYS A 99 -21.11 -21.04 2.36
CA LYS A 99 -20.67 -22.35 1.87
C LYS A 99 -19.97 -23.16 2.98
N ARG A 100 -19.08 -22.54 3.76
CA ARG A 100 -18.40 -23.17 4.91
C ARG A 100 -19.39 -23.70 5.95
N ILE A 101 -20.35 -22.88 6.38
CA ILE A 101 -21.36 -23.25 7.39
C ILE A 101 -22.34 -24.32 6.89
N GLY A 102 -22.66 -24.30 5.59
CA GLY A 102 -23.58 -25.25 4.98
C GLY A 102 -22.94 -26.55 4.49
N THR A 103 -21.61 -26.67 4.54
CA THR A 103 -20.90 -27.90 4.18
C THR A 103 -21.10 -28.94 5.30
N PRO A 104 -21.56 -30.16 4.98
CA PRO A 104 -21.70 -31.22 5.97
C PRO A 104 -20.36 -31.59 6.62
N PRO A 105 -20.34 -31.95 7.92
CA PRO A 105 -19.11 -32.42 8.56
C PRO A 105 -18.49 -33.60 7.78
N GLY A 106 -17.18 -33.55 7.58
CA GLY A 106 -16.43 -34.59 6.85
C GLY A 106 -16.52 -34.51 5.32
N GLN A 107 -17.19 -33.50 4.75
CA GLN A 107 -17.19 -33.26 3.31
C GLN A 107 -16.30 -32.08 2.94
N GLU A 108 -15.63 -32.19 1.78
CA GLU A 108 -14.97 -31.05 1.18
C GLU A 108 -16.01 -30.06 0.62
N GLN A 109 -15.64 -28.78 0.58
CA GLN A 109 -16.52 -27.76 0.02
C GLN A 109 -16.72 -28.01 -1.48
N GLY A 110 -17.95 -28.34 -1.87
CA GLY A 110 -18.31 -28.54 -3.26
C GLY A 110 -18.01 -27.31 -4.13
N ARG A 111 -17.62 -27.56 -5.40
CA ARG A 111 -17.45 -26.52 -6.42
C ARG A 111 -18.77 -26.28 -7.17
N PHE A 112 -18.92 -25.12 -7.80
CA PHE A 112 -20.05 -24.78 -8.67
C PHE A 112 -21.42 -25.04 -8.02
N LEU A 113 -22.27 -25.87 -8.64
CA LEU A 113 -23.65 -26.14 -8.19
C LEU A 113 -23.72 -26.74 -6.79
N VAL A 114 -22.80 -27.64 -6.45
CA VAL A 114 -22.73 -28.24 -5.11
C VAL A 114 -22.33 -27.18 -4.08
N GLY A 115 -21.38 -26.31 -4.44
CA GLY A 115 -21.01 -25.15 -3.62
C GLY A 115 -22.18 -24.19 -3.42
N THR A 116 -22.99 -23.95 -4.44
CA THR A 116 -24.20 -23.12 -4.34
C THR A 116 -25.26 -23.77 -3.44
N ALA A 117 -25.43 -25.09 -3.48
CA ALA A 117 -26.33 -25.79 -2.57
C ALA A 117 -25.85 -25.70 -1.11
N HIS A 118 -24.54 -25.86 -0.86
CA HIS A 118 -23.96 -25.63 0.46
C HIS A 118 -24.16 -24.18 0.92
N ALA A 119 -23.90 -23.20 0.05
CA ALA A 119 -24.12 -21.79 0.38
C ALA A 119 -25.59 -21.49 0.73
N ALA A 120 -26.55 -22.03 -0.03
CA ALA A 120 -27.97 -21.88 0.28
C ALA A 120 -28.33 -22.50 1.65
N ARG A 121 -27.83 -23.70 1.94
CA ARG A 121 -28.01 -24.36 3.25
C ARG A 121 -27.39 -23.53 4.38
N GLY A 122 -26.19 -23.00 4.19
CA GLY A 122 -25.51 -22.17 5.18
C GLY A 122 -26.21 -20.82 5.40
N PHE A 123 -26.75 -20.22 4.35
CA PHE A 123 -27.59 -19.03 4.47
C PHE A 123 -28.82 -19.30 5.34
N ILE A 124 -29.52 -20.43 5.11
CA ILE A 124 -30.66 -20.84 5.96
C ILE A 124 -30.22 -20.99 7.43
N ARG A 125 -29.08 -21.63 7.69
CA ARG A 125 -28.53 -21.76 9.05
C ARG A 125 -28.22 -20.41 9.70
N TYR A 126 -27.69 -19.48 8.91
CA TYR A 126 -27.38 -18.13 9.37
C TYR A 126 -28.64 -17.35 9.74
N VAL A 127 -29.64 -17.29 8.87
CA VAL A 127 -30.89 -16.56 9.13
C VAL A 127 -31.80 -17.22 10.17
N SER A 128 -31.65 -18.54 10.37
CA SER A 128 -32.32 -19.28 11.46
C SER A 128 -31.54 -19.24 12.78
N PHE A 129 -30.47 -18.44 12.85
CA PHE A 129 -29.66 -18.24 14.06
C PHE A 129 -28.99 -19.50 14.60
N GLN A 130 -28.84 -20.55 13.77
CA GLN A 130 -28.12 -21.77 14.13
C GLN A 130 -26.60 -21.54 14.17
N GLU A 131 -26.10 -20.67 13.30
CA GLU A 131 -24.70 -20.26 13.22
C GLU A 131 -24.61 -18.79 12.82
N GLN A 132 -24.08 -17.92 13.70
CA GLN A 132 -24.13 -16.47 13.49
C GLN A 132 -22.78 -15.85 13.10
N GLN A 133 -21.68 -16.57 13.27
CA GLN A 133 -20.35 -16.03 12.98
C GLN A 133 -19.81 -16.57 11.66
N LEU A 134 -19.89 -15.74 10.61
CA LEU A 134 -19.26 -16.06 9.32
C LEU A 134 -17.74 -15.97 9.43
N TYR A 135 -17.24 -14.87 9.99
CA TYR A 135 -15.81 -14.62 10.13
C TYR A 135 -15.52 -13.80 11.39
N PRO A 136 -14.33 -13.95 11.99
CA PRO A 136 -13.75 -12.98 12.93
C PRO A 136 -13.72 -11.55 12.36
N LEU A 137 -13.63 -10.54 13.24
CA LEU A 137 -13.69 -9.12 12.84
C LEU A 137 -12.56 -8.73 11.88
N ASP A 138 -11.33 -9.14 12.17
CA ASP A 138 -10.13 -8.82 11.39
C ASP A 138 -10.26 -9.24 9.92
N GLN A 139 -10.92 -10.37 9.68
CA GLN A 139 -11.06 -10.93 8.34
C GLN A 139 -11.97 -10.11 7.42
N TRP A 140 -12.92 -9.34 7.96
CA TRP A 140 -13.85 -8.53 7.15
C TRP A 140 -13.16 -7.39 6.42
N TYR A 141 -12.13 -6.80 7.02
CA TYR A 141 -11.32 -5.79 6.37
C TYR A 141 -10.09 -6.40 5.69
N TRP A 142 -9.51 -7.47 6.22
CA TRP A 142 -8.27 -8.08 5.70
C TRP A 142 -8.47 -8.90 4.41
N ASN A 143 -9.40 -9.86 4.40
CA ASN A 143 -9.52 -10.84 3.31
C ASN A 143 -9.83 -10.23 1.93
N PRO A 144 -10.68 -9.19 1.80
CA PRO A 144 -10.92 -8.55 0.49
C PRO A 144 -9.67 -7.91 -0.12
N SER A 145 -8.66 -7.58 0.68
CA SER A 145 -7.35 -7.10 0.21
C SER A 145 -6.36 -8.22 -0.19
N ARG A 146 -6.80 -9.48 -0.10
CA ARG A 146 -6.04 -10.70 -0.45
C ARG A 146 -6.89 -11.60 -1.36
N ALA A 147 -7.41 -11.00 -2.44
CA ALA A 147 -8.44 -11.63 -3.28
C ALA A 147 -7.89 -12.71 -4.23
N ILE A 148 -6.58 -12.73 -4.49
CA ILE A 148 -5.93 -13.74 -5.33
C ILE A 148 -5.48 -14.90 -4.45
N THR A 149 -5.94 -16.09 -4.82
CA THR A 149 -5.62 -17.33 -4.12
C THR A 149 -4.19 -17.77 -4.49
N PRO A 150 -3.26 -17.92 -3.53
CA PRO A 150 -1.91 -18.40 -3.80
C PRO A 150 -1.87 -19.86 -4.24
N GLY A 151 -0.78 -20.22 -4.93
CA GLY A 151 -0.37 -21.62 -5.09
C GLY A 151 0.12 -22.23 -3.78
N GLU A 152 0.22 -23.56 -3.75
CA GLU A 152 0.76 -24.28 -2.60
C GLU A 152 2.20 -23.86 -2.32
N GLY A 153 2.51 -23.52 -1.05
CA GLY A 153 3.84 -23.04 -0.65
C GLY A 153 4.18 -21.60 -1.07
N GLU A 154 3.28 -20.91 -1.77
CA GLU A 154 3.50 -19.52 -2.19
C GLU A 154 2.84 -18.52 -1.21
N ALA A 155 3.53 -17.40 -0.96
CA ALA A 155 2.88 -16.26 -0.33
C ALA A 155 1.86 -15.61 -1.28
N GLY A 156 0.63 -15.41 -0.82
CA GLY A 156 -0.45 -14.79 -1.60
C GLY A 156 -0.18 -13.32 -1.92
N PRO A 157 -0.41 -12.86 -3.17
CA PRO A 157 -0.15 -11.48 -3.51
C PRO A 157 -1.15 -10.53 -2.85
N ILE A 158 -0.69 -9.31 -2.59
CA ILE A 158 -1.48 -8.25 -1.98
C ILE A 158 -2.32 -7.58 -3.08
N THR A 159 -3.63 -7.49 -2.88
CA THR A 159 -4.59 -6.83 -3.80
C THR A 159 -5.32 -5.70 -3.09
N GLU A 160 -4.57 -4.84 -2.41
CA GLU A 160 -5.11 -3.66 -1.78
C GLU A 160 -5.75 -2.70 -2.78
N PHE A 161 -6.70 -1.93 -2.27
CA PHE A 161 -7.37 -0.84 -2.97
C PHE A 161 -7.52 0.33 -1.99
N PRO A 162 -7.71 1.56 -2.48
CA PRO A 162 -7.53 2.75 -1.64
C PRO A 162 -8.34 2.73 -0.34
N PHE A 163 -9.64 2.38 -0.36
CA PHE A 163 -10.43 2.35 0.88
C PHE A 163 -9.83 1.40 1.94
N PHE A 164 -9.32 0.21 1.56
CA PHE A 164 -8.59 -0.67 2.48
C PHE A 164 -7.37 0.04 3.06
N THR A 165 -6.51 0.62 2.21
CA THR A 165 -5.25 1.24 2.65
C THR A 165 -5.50 2.37 3.65
N PHE A 166 -6.51 3.21 3.38
CA PHE A 166 -6.91 4.29 4.28
C PHE A 166 -7.59 3.78 5.57
N LEU A 167 -8.44 2.76 5.47
CA LEU A 167 -9.14 2.18 6.62
C LEU A 167 -8.18 1.42 7.56
N TYR A 168 -7.25 0.66 6.99
CA TYR A 168 -6.21 -0.04 7.73
C TYR A 168 -5.27 0.95 8.40
N GLY A 169 -5.14 2.15 7.82
CA GLY A 169 -4.30 3.23 8.32
C GLY A 169 -2.84 2.94 8.05
N ASP A 170 -2.49 2.42 6.87
CA ASP A 170 -1.10 2.21 6.46
C ASP A 170 -0.55 3.47 5.79
N LEU A 171 -0.10 4.44 6.59
CA LEU A 171 0.50 5.70 6.10
C LEU A 171 1.90 5.44 5.53
N HIS A 172 1.95 4.72 4.42
CA HIS A 172 3.15 4.29 3.75
C HIS A 172 3.30 4.96 2.38
N ALA A 173 4.48 4.78 1.79
CA ALA A 173 4.86 5.31 0.47
C ALA A 173 3.77 5.21 -0.60
N HIS A 174 3.13 4.04 -0.69
CA HIS A 174 2.11 3.79 -1.70
C HIS A 174 0.83 4.59 -1.45
N MET A 175 0.38 4.73 -0.21
CA MET A 175 -0.74 5.60 0.15
C MET A 175 -0.41 7.06 -0.13
N ILE A 176 0.79 7.49 0.26
CA ILE A 176 1.23 8.89 0.14
C ILE A 176 1.35 9.29 -1.33
N SER A 177 1.79 8.39 -2.21
CA SER A 177 1.97 8.71 -3.63
C SER A 177 0.67 8.82 -4.44
N ARG A 178 -0.46 8.24 -3.98
CA ARG A 178 -1.70 8.18 -4.79
C ARG A 178 -2.22 9.56 -5.25
N PRO A 179 -2.23 10.63 -4.43
CA PRO A 179 -2.62 11.95 -4.94
C PRO A 179 -1.64 12.49 -5.98
N LEU A 180 -0.34 12.19 -5.86
CA LEU A 180 0.68 12.62 -6.82
C LEU A 180 0.55 11.89 -8.17
N THR A 181 0.21 10.61 -8.15
CA THR A 181 -0.01 9.84 -9.39
C THR A 181 -1.22 10.39 -10.15
N VAL A 182 -2.35 10.64 -9.48
CA VAL A 182 -3.53 11.25 -10.12
C VAL A 182 -3.27 12.70 -10.55
N LEU A 183 -2.49 13.46 -9.77
CA LEU A 183 -2.03 14.80 -10.16
C LEU A 183 -1.17 14.77 -11.44
N SER A 184 -0.33 13.75 -11.62
CA SER A 184 0.46 13.59 -12.85
C SER A 184 -0.44 13.34 -14.08
N LEU A 185 -1.52 12.57 -13.93
CA LEU A 185 -2.53 12.37 -14.97
C LEU A 185 -3.30 13.66 -15.27
N ALA A 186 -3.65 14.42 -14.22
CA ALA A 186 -4.31 15.72 -14.35
C ALA A 186 -3.42 16.72 -15.11
N TRP A 187 -2.14 16.76 -14.78
CA TRP A 187 -1.14 17.58 -15.48
C TRP A 187 -1.02 17.17 -16.95
N GLY A 188 -0.93 15.86 -17.25
CA GLY A 188 -0.85 15.36 -18.62
C GLY A 188 -2.09 15.73 -19.45
N LEU A 189 -3.29 15.60 -18.87
CA LEU A 189 -4.53 16.02 -19.52
C LEU A 189 -4.55 17.54 -19.76
N ALA A 190 -4.13 18.33 -18.77
CA ALA A 190 -4.04 19.79 -18.88
C ALA A 190 -3.07 20.22 -19.97
N TRP A 191 -1.90 19.56 -20.07
CA TRP A 191 -0.93 19.80 -21.14
C TRP A 191 -1.55 19.57 -22.53
N ILE A 192 -2.21 18.42 -22.74
CA ILE A 192 -2.83 18.09 -24.04
C ILE A 192 -3.89 19.12 -24.41
N LEU A 193 -4.76 19.48 -23.45
CA LEU A 193 -5.82 20.47 -23.67
C LEU A 193 -5.27 21.86 -24.00
N TRP A 194 -4.17 22.25 -23.36
CA TRP A 194 -3.51 23.52 -23.61
C TRP A 194 -2.79 23.55 -24.96
N MET A 195 -2.06 22.48 -25.32
CA MET A 195 -1.38 22.36 -26.60
C MET A 195 -2.36 22.34 -27.77
N ARG A 196 -3.53 21.72 -27.61
CA ARG A 196 -4.62 21.78 -28.59
C ARG A 196 -5.09 23.21 -28.86
N ARG A 197 -4.97 24.12 -27.90
CA ARG A 197 -5.28 25.56 -28.04
C ARG A 197 -4.10 26.40 -28.54
N GLY A 198 -2.99 25.76 -28.94
CA GLY A 198 -1.82 26.41 -29.53
C GLY A 198 -0.57 26.42 -28.64
N GLY A 199 -0.67 26.06 -27.35
CA GLY A 199 0.50 25.89 -26.47
C GLY A 199 1.29 27.16 -26.12
N GLY A 200 0.76 28.36 -26.39
CA GLY A 200 1.38 29.63 -25.98
C GLY A 200 2.83 29.83 -26.44
N ARG A 201 3.55 30.71 -25.73
CA ARG A 201 4.99 31.00 -25.99
C ARG A 201 5.87 29.86 -25.48
N LEU A 202 7.02 29.64 -26.12
CA LEU A 202 7.99 28.58 -25.74
C LEU A 202 8.39 28.63 -24.25
N VAL A 203 8.61 29.83 -23.69
CA VAL A 203 8.95 29.98 -22.26
C VAL A 203 7.87 29.40 -21.35
N LEU A 204 6.58 29.60 -21.69
CA LEU A 204 5.47 29.02 -20.92
C LEU A 204 5.41 27.50 -21.07
N GLN A 205 5.78 26.97 -22.25
CA GLN A 205 5.86 25.52 -22.46
C GLN A 205 6.95 24.91 -21.58
N ILE A 206 8.14 25.52 -21.55
CA ILE A 206 9.25 25.08 -20.70
C ILE A 206 8.85 25.14 -19.22
N LEU A 207 8.19 26.20 -18.77
CA LEU A 207 7.68 26.31 -17.40
C LEU A 207 6.64 25.22 -17.08
N PHE A 208 5.71 24.95 -17.98
CA PHE A 208 4.69 23.91 -17.80
C PHE A 208 5.33 22.51 -17.75
N LEU A 209 6.34 22.25 -18.59
CA LEU A 209 7.15 21.03 -18.54
C LEU A 209 7.97 20.97 -17.24
N GLY A 210 8.46 22.09 -16.71
CA GLY A 210 9.15 22.16 -15.42
C GLY A 210 8.24 21.78 -14.25
N ILE A 211 6.99 22.26 -14.24
CA ILE A 211 5.97 21.82 -13.28
C ILE A 211 5.69 20.32 -13.44
N GLY A 212 5.62 19.83 -14.67
CA GLY A 212 5.48 18.40 -14.96
C GLY A 212 6.64 17.57 -14.44
N GLY A 213 7.87 18.06 -14.63
CA GLY A 213 9.10 17.46 -14.12
C GLY A 213 9.12 17.43 -12.60
N LEU A 214 8.65 18.49 -11.94
CA LEU A 214 8.52 18.52 -10.48
C LEU A 214 7.54 17.45 -9.97
N ILE A 215 6.36 17.33 -10.61
CA ILE A 215 5.32 16.36 -10.23
C ILE A 215 5.77 14.93 -10.50
N LEU A 216 6.23 14.63 -11.72
CA LEU A 216 6.67 13.29 -12.13
C LEU A 216 7.95 12.87 -11.40
N GLY A 217 8.87 13.80 -11.18
CA GLY A 217 10.09 13.56 -10.44
C GLY A 217 9.84 13.18 -8.98
N ALA A 218 8.78 13.73 -8.35
CA ALA A 218 8.39 13.42 -6.97
C ALA A 218 7.96 11.95 -6.77
N LEU A 219 7.50 11.27 -7.83
CA LEU A 219 7.00 9.91 -7.74
C LEU A 219 8.09 8.93 -7.31
N ARG A 220 9.28 9.02 -7.91
CA ARG A 220 10.39 8.10 -7.61
C ARG A 220 10.83 8.13 -6.13
N PRO A 221 11.09 9.29 -5.50
CA PRO A 221 11.46 9.36 -4.09
C PRO A 221 10.30 9.17 -3.11
N THR A 222 9.04 9.30 -3.57
CA THR A 222 7.86 9.00 -2.75
C THR A 222 7.56 7.50 -2.76
N ASN A 223 7.44 6.92 -3.95
CA ASN A 223 7.20 5.50 -4.20
C ASN A 223 7.78 5.10 -5.58
N THR A 224 8.97 4.50 -5.57
CA THR A 224 9.72 4.07 -6.76
C THR A 224 8.91 3.23 -7.75
N TRP A 225 7.91 2.46 -7.32
CA TRP A 225 7.13 1.63 -8.26
C TRP A 225 6.25 2.43 -9.22
N ASP A 226 5.97 3.69 -8.90
CA ASP A 226 5.07 4.52 -9.70
C ASP A 226 5.78 5.15 -10.90
N PHE A 227 7.04 5.57 -10.76
CA PHE A 227 7.69 6.38 -11.80
C PHE A 227 7.68 5.76 -13.21
N PRO A 228 7.88 4.44 -13.45
CA PRO A 228 7.98 3.91 -14.81
C PRO A 228 6.70 4.14 -15.62
N VAL A 229 5.54 3.90 -15.00
CA VAL A 229 4.23 4.02 -15.67
C VAL A 229 3.89 5.49 -15.89
N TYR A 230 3.99 6.33 -14.86
CA TYR A 230 3.58 7.73 -14.98
C TYR A 230 4.58 8.58 -15.77
N TRP A 231 5.89 8.27 -15.77
CA TRP A 231 6.86 8.90 -16.67
C TRP A 231 6.56 8.55 -18.13
N GLY A 232 6.25 7.28 -18.41
CA GLY A 232 5.83 6.84 -19.74
C GLY A 232 4.55 7.55 -20.19
N LEU A 233 3.52 7.58 -19.35
CA LEU A 233 2.27 8.30 -19.62
C LEU A 233 2.48 9.82 -19.80
N GLY A 234 3.37 10.43 -19.01
CA GLY A 234 3.74 11.84 -19.12
C GLY A 234 4.43 12.15 -20.45
N ALA A 235 5.40 11.33 -20.85
CA ALA A 235 6.07 11.45 -22.14
C ALA A 235 5.09 11.27 -23.32
N VAL A 236 4.21 10.28 -23.24
CA VAL A 236 3.14 10.06 -24.23
C VAL A 236 2.18 11.24 -24.28
N ALA A 237 1.76 11.78 -23.13
CA ALA A 237 0.90 12.96 -23.07
C ALA A 237 1.57 14.19 -23.68
N VAL A 238 2.88 14.38 -23.45
CA VAL A 238 3.63 15.48 -24.06
C VAL A 238 3.71 15.35 -25.57
N ALA A 239 4.16 14.19 -26.06
CA ALA A 239 4.25 13.90 -27.48
C ALA A 239 2.87 14.03 -28.16
N TYR A 240 1.83 13.48 -27.53
CA TYR A 240 0.47 13.56 -28.04
C TYR A 240 -0.07 15.00 -28.07
N GLY A 241 0.22 15.82 -27.05
CA GLY A 241 -0.16 17.24 -27.04
C GLY A 241 0.49 18.03 -28.18
N VAL A 242 1.80 17.82 -28.41
CA VAL A 242 2.53 18.43 -29.54
C VAL A 242 1.95 17.95 -30.87
N TRP A 243 1.65 16.66 -31.00
CA TRP A 243 0.99 16.10 -32.19
C TRP A 243 -0.37 16.74 -32.43
N GLU A 244 -1.25 16.78 -31.41
CA GLU A 244 -2.62 17.27 -31.51
C GLU A 244 -2.70 18.75 -31.90
N ARG A 245 -1.66 19.55 -31.62
CA ARG A 245 -1.58 20.96 -32.03
C ARG A 245 -1.57 21.17 -33.55
N ARG A 246 -0.98 20.25 -34.32
CA ARG A 246 -0.89 20.38 -35.81
C ARG A 246 -1.40 19.17 -36.59
N ARG A 247 -1.59 18.02 -35.93
CA ARG A 247 -1.99 16.73 -36.50
C ARG A 247 -1.17 16.32 -37.74
N SER A 248 0.13 16.59 -37.68
CA SER A 248 1.12 16.26 -38.72
C SER A 248 2.22 15.37 -38.10
N PHE A 249 2.94 14.66 -38.97
CA PHE A 249 4.13 13.87 -38.63
C PHE A 249 5.37 14.40 -39.34
N GLU A 250 5.40 15.69 -39.66
CA GLU A 250 6.58 16.34 -40.23
C GLU A 250 7.82 16.16 -39.33
N PRO A 251 9.04 16.05 -39.91
CA PRO A 251 10.26 15.84 -39.14
C PRO A 251 10.48 16.86 -38.01
N ARG A 252 10.13 18.12 -38.23
CA ARG A 252 10.22 19.18 -37.21
C ARG A 252 9.29 18.92 -36.02
N GLN A 253 8.09 18.39 -36.27
CA GLN A 253 7.13 18.08 -35.22
C GLN A 253 7.53 16.83 -34.45
N LEU A 254 8.03 15.81 -35.14
CA LEU A 254 8.62 14.63 -34.49
C LEU A 254 9.79 15.03 -33.58
N MET A 255 10.65 15.92 -34.05
CA MET A 255 11.75 16.48 -33.25
C MET A 255 11.22 17.20 -32.00
N GLU A 256 10.20 18.05 -32.14
CA GLU A 256 9.59 18.75 -30.99
C GLU A 256 8.95 17.79 -29.99
N MET A 257 8.29 16.72 -30.45
CA MET A 257 7.71 15.68 -29.60
C MET A 257 8.80 15.01 -28.76
N VAL A 258 9.88 14.58 -29.41
CA VAL A 258 11.01 13.91 -28.75
C VAL A 258 11.73 14.86 -27.79
N LEU A 259 12.06 16.08 -28.23
CA LEU A 259 12.76 17.06 -27.39
C LEU A 259 11.92 17.50 -26.19
N SER A 260 10.60 17.68 -26.35
CA SER A 260 9.73 18.06 -25.23
C SER A 260 9.58 16.92 -24.21
N ALA A 261 9.47 15.67 -24.68
CA ALA A 261 9.44 14.50 -23.80
C ALA A 261 10.79 14.30 -23.10
N ALA A 262 11.91 14.44 -23.82
CA ALA A 262 13.25 14.37 -23.23
C ALA A 262 13.48 15.49 -22.21
N LEU A 263 13.00 16.70 -22.48
CA LEU A 263 13.07 17.82 -21.54
C LEU A 263 12.26 17.55 -20.28
N LEU A 264 11.04 17.03 -20.40
CA LEU A 264 10.22 16.63 -19.24
C LEU A 264 10.93 15.61 -18.36
N LEU A 265 11.42 14.53 -18.96
CA LEU A 265 12.08 13.45 -18.24
C LEU A 265 13.44 13.90 -17.67
N GLY A 266 14.17 14.73 -18.41
CA GLY A 266 15.40 15.37 -17.95
C GLY A 266 15.15 16.26 -16.73
N MET A 267 14.09 17.08 -16.75
CA MET A 267 13.70 17.89 -15.59
C MET A 267 13.27 17.03 -14.41
N ALA A 268 12.49 15.97 -14.64
CA ALA A 268 12.08 15.03 -13.59
C ALA A 268 13.28 14.36 -12.90
N GLN A 269 14.33 14.05 -13.67
CA GLN A 269 15.57 13.48 -13.16
C GLN A 269 16.46 14.52 -12.45
N ILE A 270 16.61 15.72 -13.02
CA ILE A 270 17.54 16.75 -12.49
C ILE A 270 17.01 17.36 -11.19
N LEU A 271 15.71 17.66 -11.10
CA LEU A 271 15.12 18.32 -9.93
C LEU A 271 15.21 17.48 -8.65
N TYR A 272 15.39 16.16 -8.77
CA TYR A 272 15.52 15.22 -7.67
C TYR A 272 16.91 14.56 -7.62
N GLN A 273 17.91 15.14 -8.28
CA GLN A 273 19.28 14.63 -8.30
C GLN A 273 19.85 14.36 -6.90
N PRO A 274 19.63 15.21 -5.86
CA PRO A 274 20.14 14.91 -4.53
C PRO A 274 19.64 13.57 -4.02
N TYR A 275 18.35 13.25 -4.22
CA TYR A 275 17.83 11.93 -3.87
C TYR A 275 18.49 10.82 -4.70
N HIS A 276 18.61 11.00 -6.02
CA HIS A 276 19.19 9.99 -6.90
C HIS A 276 20.65 9.67 -6.57
N HIS A 277 21.40 10.63 -6.05
CA HIS A 277 22.78 10.40 -5.62
C HIS A 277 22.88 9.46 -4.41
N TRP A 278 21.95 9.57 -3.47
CA TRP A 278 21.93 8.75 -2.24
C TRP A 278 21.04 7.50 -2.35
N TYR A 279 20.29 7.36 -3.43
CA TYR A 279 19.32 6.28 -3.64
C TYR A 279 20.01 4.92 -3.76
N GLY A 280 19.63 3.98 -2.89
CA GLY A 280 20.05 2.58 -2.97
C GLY A 280 18.92 1.70 -3.53
N LEU A 281 19.23 0.89 -4.55
CA LEU A 281 18.30 -0.12 -5.06
C LEU A 281 18.40 -1.38 -4.20
N GLY A 282 17.27 -1.87 -3.68
CA GLY A 282 17.18 -3.20 -3.06
C GLY A 282 16.78 -4.31 -4.04
N TYR A 283 16.39 -3.94 -5.26
CA TYR A 283 15.92 -4.84 -6.31
C TYR A 283 16.59 -4.43 -7.63
N GLU A 284 17.63 -5.15 -8.07
CA GLU A 284 18.47 -4.74 -9.20
C GLU A 284 18.06 -5.36 -10.54
N SER A 285 17.24 -6.41 -10.50
CA SER A 285 16.88 -7.22 -11.66
C SER A 285 15.40 -7.61 -11.65
N ALA A 286 14.87 -7.83 -12.84
CA ALA A 286 13.56 -8.40 -13.06
C ALA A 286 13.73 -9.82 -13.62
N ARG A 287 12.85 -10.73 -13.21
CA ARG A 287 12.80 -12.12 -13.72
C ARG A 287 11.39 -12.47 -14.17
N LEU A 288 11.29 -13.51 -14.98
CA LEU A 288 9.99 -14.07 -15.34
C LEU A 288 9.38 -14.78 -14.12
N TRP A 289 8.10 -14.56 -13.89
CA TRP A 289 7.34 -15.29 -12.87
C TRP A 289 7.11 -16.72 -13.34
N GLU A 290 7.26 -17.70 -12.45
CA GLU A 290 7.11 -19.13 -12.74
C GLU A 290 6.05 -19.82 -11.87
N GLY A 291 5.58 -19.17 -10.81
CA GLY A 291 4.57 -19.73 -9.90
C GLY A 291 3.13 -19.56 -10.39
N SER A 292 2.19 -19.63 -9.45
CA SER A 292 0.75 -19.58 -9.72
C SER A 292 0.32 -18.27 -10.38
N ARG A 293 -0.56 -18.38 -11.39
CA ARG A 293 -1.15 -17.25 -12.13
C ARG A 293 -2.55 -16.94 -11.61
N THR A 294 -3.02 -15.72 -11.82
CA THR A 294 -4.32 -15.28 -11.31
C THR A 294 -5.47 -16.04 -11.99
N PRO A 295 -6.34 -16.71 -11.20
CA PRO A 295 -7.58 -17.27 -11.72
C PRO A 295 -8.53 -16.17 -12.22
N LEU A 296 -9.33 -16.46 -13.25
CA LEU A 296 -10.29 -15.48 -13.79
C LEU A 296 -11.30 -14.98 -12.75
N LEU A 297 -11.76 -15.86 -11.85
CA LEU A 297 -12.70 -15.47 -10.79
C LEU A 297 -12.08 -14.46 -9.83
N ASP A 298 -10.82 -14.65 -9.45
CA ASP A 298 -10.07 -13.72 -8.59
C ASP A 298 -9.85 -12.39 -9.31
N TYR A 299 -9.51 -12.45 -10.60
CA TYR A 299 -9.37 -11.26 -11.45
C TYR A 299 -10.66 -10.43 -11.51
N PHE A 300 -11.82 -11.06 -11.74
CA PHE A 300 -13.11 -10.37 -11.71
C PHE A 300 -13.55 -9.97 -10.30
N THR A 301 -13.08 -10.66 -9.27
CA THR A 301 -13.29 -10.23 -7.88
C THR A 301 -12.66 -8.85 -7.65
N VAL A 302 -11.43 -8.65 -8.14
CA VAL A 302 -10.70 -7.37 -7.98
C VAL A 302 -11.22 -6.30 -8.96
N HIS A 303 -11.34 -6.62 -10.25
CA HIS A 303 -11.53 -5.60 -11.30
C HIS A 303 -12.92 -5.61 -11.98
N GLY A 304 -13.82 -6.53 -11.60
CA GLY A 304 -15.06 -6.80 -12.32
C GLY A 304 -15.99 -5.59 -12.49
N VAL A 305 -16.08 -4.72 -11.48
CA VAL A 305 -16.88 -3.48 -11.55
C VAL A 305 -16.37 -2.57 -12.66
N PHE A 306 -15.06 -2.32 -12.70
CA PHE A 306 -14.44 -1.45 -13.69
C PHE A 306 -14.57 -2.01 -15.09
N ILE A 307 -14.23 -3.30 -15.26
CA ILE A 307 -14.29 -3.98 -16.55
C ILE A 307 -15.70 -3.90 -17.10
N PHE A 308 -16.73 -4.19 -16.29
CA PHE A 308 -18.12 -4.10 -16.72
C PHE A 308 -18.49 -2.69 -17.22
N LEU A 309 -18.17 -1.65 -16.45
CA LEU A 309 -18.51 -0.26 -16.82
C LEU A 309 -17.80 0.19 -18.10
N ILE A 310 -16.51 -0.11 -18.22
CA ILE A 310 -15.69 0.25 -19.39
C ILE A 310 -16.15 -0.54 -20.63
N VAL A 311 -16.37 -1.85 -20.49
CA VAL A 311 -16.78 -2.73 -21.60
C VAL A 311 -18.19 -2.38 -22.09
N ALA A 312 -19.14 -2.12 -21.18
CA ALA A 312 -20.49 -1.71 -21.56
C ALA A 312 -20.47 -0.39 -22.35
N TRP A 313 -19.64 0.57 -21.93
CA TRP A 313 -19.43 1.81 -22.67
C TRP A 313 -18.79 1.56 -24.04
N MET A 314 -17.71 0.78 -24.12
CA MET A 314 -17.05 0.43 -25.39
C MET A 314 -18.00 -0.30 -26.36
N ALA A 315 -18.88 -1.18 -25.83
CA ALA A 315 -19.94 -1.84 -26.58
C ALA A 315 -20.88 -0.83 -27.20
N TRP A 316 -21.34 0.14 -26.43
CA TRP A 316 -22.20 1.21 -26.92
C TRP A 316 -21.50 2.11 -27.94
N GLU A 317 -20.24 2.51 -27.72
CA GLU A 317 -19.48 3.31 -28.70
C GLU A 317 -19.31 2.57 -30.02
N SER A 318 -19.07 1.26 -29.96
CA SER A 318 -18.94 0.40 -31.14
C SER A 318 -20.27 0.29 -31.89
N TYR A 319 -21.36 0.05 -31.16
CA TYR A 319 -22.71 0.02 -31.73
C TYR A 319 -23.06 1.35 -32.40
N ALA A 320 -22.88 2.46 -31.70
CA ALA A 320 -23.17 3.80 -32.22
C ALA A 320 -22.28 4.15 -33.44
N TRP A 321 -21.01 3.75 -33.44
CA TRP A 321 -20.14 3.93 -34.58
C TRP A 321 -20.59 3.08 -35.78
N MET A 322 -20.94 1.81 -35.57
CA MET A 322 -21.45 0.95 -36.64
C MET A 322 -22.79 1.45 -37.21
N ALA A 323 -23.72 1.91 -36.35
CA ALA A 323 -25.02 2.42 -36.77
C ALA A 323 -24.94 3.69 -37.61
N THR A 324 -23.88 4.49 -37.44
CA THR A 324 -23.66 5.75 -38.18
C THR A 324 -22.72 5.60 -39.37
N THR A 325 -22.07 4.43 -39.53
CA THR A 325 -21.10 4.19 -40.60
C THR A 325 -21.80 3.56 -41.82
N PRO A 326 -21.83 4.23 -42.99
CA PRO A 326 -22.48 3.66 -44.17
C PRO A 326 -21.70 2.46 -44.70
N LEU A 327 -22.41 1.51 -45.34
CA LEU A 327 -21.79 0.33 -45.95
C LEU A 327 -20.71 0.67 -47.01
N SER A 328 -20.79 1.85 -47.62
CA SER A 328 -19.77 2.36 -48.55
C SER A 328 -18.42 2.64 -47.87
N ALA A 329 -18.41 2.97 -46.57
CA ALA A 329 -17.17 3.12 -45.81
C ALA A 329 -16.49 1.77 -45.56
N LEU A 330 -17.27 0.70 -45.36
CA LEU A 330 -16.75 -0.68 -45.25
C LEU A 330 -16.10 -1.14 -46.57
N ALA A 331 -16.60 -0.69 -47.72
CA ALA A 331 -15.97 -1.00 -49.01
C ALA A 331 -14.51 -0.51 -49.09
N LYS A 332 -14.15 0.59 -48.41
CA LYS A 332 -12.77 1.09 -48.33
C LYS A 332 -11.84 0.17 -47.53
N LEU A 333 -12.40 -0.70 -46.68
CA LEU A 333 -11.64 -1.68 -45.90
C LEU A 333 -11.43 -2.99 -46.66
N ARG A 334 -12.13 -3.24 -47.79
CA ARG A 334 -11.98 -4.47 -48.59
C ARG A 334 -10.53 -4.78 -48.99
N PRO A 335 -9.70 -3.82 -49.44
CA PRO A 335 -8.29 -4.10 -49.75
C PRO A 335 -7.49 -4.58 -48.53
N TYR A 336 -7.91 -4.20 -47.33
CA TYR A 336 -7.28 -4.55 -46.07
C TYR A 336 -7.91 -5.78 -45.40
N ALA A 337 -8.94 -6.39 -45.99
CA ALA A 337 -9.67 -7.49 -45.37
C ALA A 337 -8.77 -8.67 -45.01
N GLY A 338 -7.77 -8.99 -45.86
CA GLY A 338 -6.75 -10.00 -45.56
C GLY A 338 -5.92 -9.64 -44.32
N TRP A 339 -5.41 -8.40 -44.25
CA TRP A 339 -4.64 -7.92 -43.09
C TRP A 339 -5.46 -7.86 -41.81
N ILE A 340 -6.73 -7.47 -41.90
CA ILE A 340 -7.68 -7.50 -40.78
C ILE A 340 -7.89 -8.94 -40.31
N GLY A 341 -8.08 -9.88 -41.25
CA GLY A 341 -8.18 -11.31 -40.96
C GLY A 341 -6.93 -11.87 -40.29
N VAL A 342 -5.74 -11.53 -40.80
CA VAL A 342 -4.45 -11.90 -40.19
C VAL A 342 -4.32 -11.32 -38.79
N PHE A 343 -4.68 -10.06 -38.59
CA PHE A 343 -4.66 -9.43 -37.26
C PHE A 343 -5.58 -10.18 -36.27
N PHE A 344 -6.82 -10.50 -36.66
CA PHE A 344 -7.72 -11.28 -35.81
C PHE A 344 -7.21 -12.70 -35.55
N LEU A 345 -6.64 -13.36 -36.55
CA LEU A 345 -6.02 -14.68 -36.39
C LEU A 345 -4.86 -14.62 -35.40
N LEU A 346 -3.97 -13.64 -35.53
CA LEU A 346 -2.85 -13.43 -34.60
C LEU A 346 -3.34 -13.09 -33.19
N LEU A 347 -4.40 -12.29 -33.04
CA LEU A 347 -4.99 -11.98 -31.75
C LEU A 347 -5.56 -13.23 -31.08
N VAL A 348 -6.31 -14.05 -31.82
CA VAL A 348 -6.86 -15.32 -31.32
C VAL A 348 -5.73 -16.30 -31.00
N ALA A 349 -4.73 -16.43 -31.87
CA ALA A 349 -3.58 -17.32 -31.65
C ALA A 349 -2.75 -16.88 -30.44
N ALA A 350 -2.48 -15.58 -30.28
CA ALA A 350 -1.79 -15.04 -29.11
C ALA A 350 -2.59 -15.26 -27.83
N THR A 351 -3.90 -15.03 -27.86
CA THR A 351 -4.79 -15.26 -26.71
C THR A 351 -4.81 -16.75 -26.33
N ALA A 352 -4.98 -17.64 -27.32
CA ALA A 352 -4.95 -19.08 -27.12
C ALA A 352 -3.58 -19.56 -26.61
N GLY A 353 -2.49 -19.02 -27.15
CA GLY A 353 -1.13 -19.29 -26.71
C GLY A 353 -0.89 -18.89 -25.25
N LEU A 354 -1.30 -17.68 -24.86
CA LEU A 354 -1.23 -17.23 -23.46
C LEU A 354 -2.04 -18.14 -22.53
N VAL A 355 -3.27 -18.50 -22.91
CA VAL A 355 -4.12 -19.40 -22.10
C VAL A 355 -3.49 -20.79 -22.00
N GLY A 356 -2.93 -21.33 -23.09
CA GLY A 356 -2.20 -22.60 -23.11
C GLY A 356 -0.95 -22.59 -22.22
N LEU A 357 -0.29 -21.44 -22.08
CA LEU A 357 0.82 -21.20 -21.16
C LEU A 357 0.36 -20.90 -19.71
N GLY A 358 -0.94 -20.93 -19.42
CA GLY A 358 -1.51 -20.71 -18.09
C GLY A 358 -1.90 -19.27 -17.75
N TYR A 359 -1.66 -18.30 -18.65
CA TYR A 359 -2.03 -16.89 -18.47
C TYR A 359 -3.52 -16.65 -18.74
N ARG A 360 -4.38 -17.16 -17.86
CA ARG A 360 -5.84 -17.13 -18.04
C ARG A 360 -6.42 -15.72 -18.19
N VAL A 361 -5.86 -14.74 -17.49
CA VAL A 361 -6.26 -13.31 -17.59
C VAL A 361 -6.05 -12.76 -19.01
N GLY A 362 -5.13 -13.35 -19.80
CA GLY A 362 -4.92 -13.01 -21.21
C GLY A 362 -6.17 -13.17 -22.08
N LEU A 363 -7.10 -14.05 -21.70
CA LEU A 363 -8.41 -14.22 -22.35
C LEU A 363 -9.25 -12.93 -22.33
N VAL A 364 -9.06 -12.10 -21.31
CA VAL A 364 -9.77 -10.83 -21.13
C VAL A 364 -8.91 -9.68 -21.62
N VAL A 365 -7.64 -9.65 -21.23
CA VAL A 365 -6.75 -8.50 -21.49
C VAL A 365 -6.49 -8.27 -22.97
N LEU A 366 -6.10 -9.29 -23.73
CA LEU A 366 -5.71 -9.07 -25.13
C LEU A 366 -6.90 -8.62 -26.00
N PRO A 367 -8.08 -9.27 -25.97
CA PRO A 367 -9.21 -8.83 -26.77
C PRO A 367 -9.70 -7.43 -26.39
N LEU A 368 -9.77 -7.11 -25.10
CA LEU A 368 -10.22 -5.79 -24.65
C LEU A 368 -9.22 -4.68 -24.99
N THR A 369 -7.92 -4.94 -24.89
CA THR A 369 -6.88 -3.97 -25.28
C THR A 369 -6.89 -3.74 -26.79
N ALA A 370 -7.02 -4.81 -27.59
CA ALA A 370 -7.16 -4.70 -29.03
C ALA A 370 -8.42 -3.91 -29.42
N TRP A 371 -9.55 -4.17 -28.76
CA TRP A 371 -10.80 -3.45 -28.99
C TRP A 371 -10.68 -1.96 -28.63
N ALA A 372 -10.06 -1.63 -27.50
CA ALA A 372 -9.77 -0.24 -27.13
C ALA A 372 -8.87 0.44 -28.19
N GLY A 373 -7.86 -0.28 -28.68
CA GLY A 373 -6.99 0.17 -29.78
C GLY A 373 -7.76 0.47 -31.07
N VAL A 374 -8.68 -0.41 -31.47
CA VAL A 374 -9.55 -0.17 -32.64
C VAL A 374 -10.43 1.06 -32.44
N LEU A 375 -10.99 1.25 -31.25
CA LEU A 375 -11.81 2.43 -30.93
C LEU A 375 -11.00 3.73 -30.93
N LEU A 376 -9.72 3.70 -30.54
CA LEU A 376 -8.84 4.87 -30.64
C LEU A 376 -8.64 5.37 -32.08
N LEU A 377 -8.77 4.47 -33.06
CA LEU A 377 -8.68 4.80 -34.49
C LEU A 377 -9.96 5.46 -35.03
N ARG A 378 -11.06 5.50 -34.25
CA ARG A 378 -12.33 6.08 -34.67
C ARG A 378 -12.13 7.57 -35.04
N PRO A 379 -12.46 7.95 -36.29
CA PRO A 379 -12.39 9.35 -36.72
C PRO A 379 -13.30 10.23 -35.87
N GLY A 380 -12.80 11.41 -35.48
CA GLY A 380 -13.59 12.39 -34.73
C GLY A 380 -13.89 12.03 -33.26
N MET A 381 -13.37 10.91 -32.74
CA MET A 381 -13.57 10.56 -31.33
C MET A 381 -13.05 11.69 -30.40
N PRO A 382 -13.89 12.19 -29.47
CA PRO A 382 -13.50 13.19 -28.48
C PRO A 382 -12.23 12.82 -27.71
N LEU A 383 -11.41 13.83 -27.37
CA LEU A 383 -10.15 13.62 -26.67
C LEU A 383 -10.33 12.89 -25.33
N GLY A 384 -11.35 13.26 -24.54
CA GLY A 384 -11.62 12.63 -23.26
C GLY A 384 -11.90 11.13 -23.36
N LYS A 385 -12.65 10.71 -24.40
CA LYS A 385 -12.89 9.30 -24.70
C LYS A 385 -11.60 8.58 -25.08
N ARG A 386 -10.73 9.21 -25.88
CA ARG A 386 -9.41 8.66 -26.22
C ARG A 386 -8.55 8.47 -24.97
N ALA A 387 -8.50 9.47 -24.09
CA ALA A 387 -7.76 9.36 -22.83
C ALA A 387 -8.30 8.23 -21.94
N ALA A 388 -9.63 8.09 -21.83
CA ALA A 388 -10.25 6.99 -21.09
C ALA A 388 -9.91 5.60 -21.69
N LEU A 389 -9.86 5.47 -23.01
CA LEU A 389 -9.40 4.24 -23.68
C LEU A 389 -7.91 3.96 -23.42
N VAL A 390 -7.06 4.99 -23.38
CA VAL A 390 -5.65 4.84 -23.02
C VAL A 390 -5.51 4.38 -21.57
N PHE A 391 -6.25 4.97 -20.63
CA PHE A 391 -6.25 4.54 -19.23
C PHE A 391 -6.73 3.09 -19.09
N ALA A 392 -7.81 2.71 -19.78
CA ALA A 392 -8.29 1.34 -19.79
C ALA A 392 -7.27 0.36 -20.42
N GLY A 393 -6.69 0.70 -21.57
CA GLY A 393 -5.72 -0.13 -22.26
C GLY A 393 -4.44 -0.34 -21.46
N ILE A 394 -3.87 0.74 -20.89
CA ILE A 394 -2.68 0.66 -20.04
C ILE A 394 -2.98 -0.12 -18.75
N GLY A 395 -4.13 0.11 -18.10
CA GLY A 395 -4.52 -0.67 -16.93
C GLY A 395 -4.64 -2.17 -17.25
N LEU A 396 -5.24 -2.55 -18.38
CA LEU A 396 -5.32 -3.95 -18.83
C LEU A 396 -3.94 -4.54 -19.12
N LEU A 397 -3.03 -3.79 -19.75
CA LEU A 397 -1.67 -4.26 -20.00
C LEU A 397 -0.86 -4.43 -18.71
N LEU A 398 -1.05 -3.56 -17.72
CA LEU A 398 -0.42 -3.68 -16.41
C LEU A 398 -0.92 -4.92 -15.65
N THR A 399 -2.20 -5.29 -15.77
CA THR A 399 -2.68 -6.53 -15.15
C THR A 399 -2.08 -7.77 -15.78
N LEU A 400 -1.68 -7.74 -17.06
CA LEU A 400 -0.93 -8.83 -17.69
C LEU A 400 0.57 -8.77 -17.34
N LEU A 401 1.15 -7.57 -17.19
CA LEU A 401 2.56 -7.39 -16.83
C LEU A 401 2.90 -8.11 -15.52
N VAL A 402 2.07 -7.93 -14.48
CA VAL A 402 2.27 -8.57 -13.16
C VAL A 402 2.05 -10.08 -13.18
N GLU A 403 1.42 -10.60 -14.23
CA GLU A 403 1.37 -12.03 -14.44
C GLU A 403 2.72 -12.53 -14.95
N VAL A 404 3.50 -11.74 -15.69
CA VAL A 404 4.69 -12.21 -16.42
C VAL A 404 6.00 -11.90 -15.69
N VAL A 405 6.11 -10.70 -15.12
CA VAL A 405 7.38 -10.16 -14.62
C VAL A 405 7.29 -9.92 -13.11
N VAL A 406 8.35 -10.25 -12.39
CA VAL A 406 8.55 -9.92 -10.95
C VAL A 406 9.95 -9.38 -10.72
N LEU A 407 10.14 -8.61 -9.65
CA LEU A 407 11.47 -8.18 -9.24
C LEU A 407 12.19 -9.28 -8.43
N GLU A 408 13.49 -9.43 -8.65
CA GLU A 408 14.33 -10.37 -7.92
C GLU A 408 14.53 -9.89 -6.47
N GLY A 409 14.29 -10.77 -5.50
CA GLY A 409 14.22 -10.42 -4.07
C GLY A 409 12.81 -10.09 -3.56
N ASP A 410 11.78 -10.06 -4.43
CA ASP A 410 10.38 -9.92 -4.00
C ASP A 410 9.89 -11.22 -3.32
N ILE A 411 8.89 -11.10 -2.44
CA ILE A 411 8.24 -12.24 -1.80
C ILE A 411 7.23 -12.81 -2.80
N SER A 412 7.57 -13.91 -3.48
CA SER A 412 6.80 -14.44 -4.62
C SER A 412 6.59 -13.34 -5.69
N ARG A 413 5.34 -12.96 -5.95
CA ARG A 413 4.95 -11.81 -6.80
C ARG A 413 4.19 -10.73 -6.04
N MET A 414 4.33 -10.72 -4.70
CA MET A 414 3.46 -10.01 -3.79
C MET A 414 3.49 -8.50 -4.00
N ASN A 415 4.68 -7.87 -3.94
CA ASN A 415 4.78 -6.43 -4.12
C ASN A 415 4.55 -6.02 -5.57
N THR A 416 4.96 -6.86 -6.51
CA THR A 416 4.72 -6.60 -7.94
C THR A 416 3.23 -6.46 -8.22
N VAL A 417 2.40 -7.43 -7.81
CA VAL A 417 0.94 -7.32 -7.96
C VAL A 417 0.41 -6.12 -7.17
N PHE A 418 0.82 -5.96 -5.92
CA PHE A 418 0.37 -4.87 -5.04
C PHE A 418 0.52 -3.49 -5.69
N LYS A 419 1.75 -3.12 -6.06
CA LYS A 419 2.07 -1.76 -6.47
C LYS A 419 1.45 -1.42 -7.82
N PHE A 420 1.45 -2.36 -8.77
CA PHE A 420 0.84 -2.15 -10.07
C PHE A 420 -0.70 -2.23 -10.02
N TYR A 421 -1.30 -3.08 -9.18
CA TYR A 421 -2.77 -3.12 -9.06
C TYR A 421 -3.36 -1.84 -8.48
N LEU A 422 -2.64 -1.13 -7.60
CA LEU A 422 -3.06 0.21 -7.16
C LEU A 422 -3.08 1.22 -8.34
N GLN A 423 -2.09 1.15 -9.24
CA GLN A 423 -2.06 1.99 -10.44
C GLN A 423 -3.19 1.61 -11.41
N VAL A 424 -3.45 0.31 -11.58
CA VAL A 424 -4.60 -0.19 -12.36
C VAL A 424 -5.91 0.34 -11.78
N TRP A 425 -6.08 0.28 -10.45
CA TRP A 425 -7.28 0.78 -9.77
C TRP A 425 -7.53 2.26 -10.07
N GLU A 426 -6.48 3.09 -10.04
CA GLU A 426 -6.57 4.51 -10.38
C GLU A 426 -7.02 4.73 -11.83
N LEU A 427 -6.30 4.13 -12.78
CA LEU A 427 -6.59 4.27 -14.21
C LEU A 427 -7.99 3.77 -14.55
N PHE A 428 -8.38 2.62 -14.00
CA PHE A 428 -9.71 2.04 -14.16
C PHE A 428 -10.80 2.88 -13.51
N SER A 429 -10.58 3.45 -12.33
CA SER A 429 -11.57 4.32 -11.67
C SER A 429 -11.87 5.58 -12.49
N LEU A 430 -10.82 6.21 -13.02
CA LEU A 430 -10.95 7.40 -13.88
C LEU A 430 -11.68 7.08 -15.20
N ALA A 431 -11.30 5.98 -15.86
CA ALA A 431 -11.93 5.54 -17.09
C ALA A 431 -13.38 5.10 -16.88
N ALA A 432 -13.65 4.30 -15.84
CA ALA A 432 -14.97 3.79 -15.51
C ALA A 432 -15.94 4.89 -15.05
N GLY A 433 -15.47 5.90 -14.32
CA GLY A 433 -16.28 7.05 -13.93
C GLY A 433 -16.77 7.86 -15.13
N ALA A 434 -15.88 8.12 -16.10
CA ALA A 434 -16.25 8.76 -17.37
C ALA A 434 -17.16 7.85 -18.22
N ALA A 435 -16.83 6.55 -18.32
CA ALA A 435 -17.60 5.54 -19.06
C ALA A 435 -19.03 5.41 -18.54
N LEU A 436 -19.24 5.43 -17.22
CA LEU A 436 -20.57 5.41 -16.61
C LEU A 436 -21.34 6.67 -16.98
N ALA A 437 -20.73 7.86 -16.86
CA ALA A 437 -21.40 9.11 -17.21
C ALA A 437 -21.81 9.18 -18.70
N TRP A 438 -20.97 8.68 -19.61
CA TRP A 438 -21.32 8.57 -21.03
C TRP A 438 -22.42 7.54 -21.29
N SER A 439 -22.32 6.35 -20.69
CA SER A 439 -23.32 5.30 -20.86
C SER A 439 -24.69 5.77 -20.33
N TYR A 440 -24.70 6.35 -19.12
CA TYR A 440 -25.90 6.87 -18.47
C TYR A 440 -26.62 7.91 -19.33
N ALA A 441 -25.87 8.84 -19.93
CA ALA A 441 -26.43 9.87 -20.81
C ALA A 441 -27.10 9.31 -22.08
N THR A 442 -26.78 8.07 -22.46
CA THR A 442 -27.34 7.42 -23.65
C THR A 442 -28.42 6.39 -23.35
N LEU A 443 -28.70 6.08 -22.07
CA LEU A 443 -29.68 5.05 -21.70
C LEU A 443 -31.09 5.30 -22.24
N GLU A 444 -31.47 6.56 -22.46
CA GLU A 444 -32.79 6.90 -23.01
C GLU A 444 -32.98 6.40 -24.44
N VAL A 445 -31.90 6.27 -25.21
CA VAL A 445 -31.95 5.78 -26.61
C VAL A 445 -31.65 4.28 -26.72
N TRP A 446 -31.33 3.61 -25.61
CA TRP A 446 -31.12 2.16 -25.62
C TRP A 446 -32.46 1.42 -25.70
N HIS A 447 -32.45 0.26 -26.35
CA HIS A 447 -33.61 -0.64 -26.29
C HIS A 447 -33.92 -1.04 -24.83
N PRO A 448 -35.20 -1.29 -24.49
CA PRO A 448 -35.62 -1.51 -23.10
C PRO A 448 -34.91 -2.66 -22.38
N LEU A 449 -34.66 -3.79 -23.08
CA LEU A 449 -34.04 -4.96 -22.47
C LEU A 449 -32.55 -4.72 -22.13
N PRO A 450 -31.66 -4.35 -23.07
CA PRO A 450 -30.27 -4.01 -22.74
C PRO A 450 -30.15 -2.93 -21.67
N ARG A 451 -31.03 -1.92 -21.69
CA ARG A 451 -31.09 -0.88 -20.65
C ARG A 451 -31.36 -1.47 -19.27
N ARG A 452 -32.38 -2.32 -19.13
CA ARG A 452 -32.74 -2.96 -17.84
C ARG A 452 -31.64 -3.89 -17.35
N VAL A 453 -31.07 -4.70 -18.24
CA VAL A 453 -29.95 -5.61 -17.90
C VAL A 453 -28.75 -4.81 -17.43
N TRP A 454 -28.38 -3.75 -18.15
CA TRP A 454 -27.25 -2.90 -17.75
C TRP A 454 -27.49 -2.24 -16.39
N LEU A 455 -28.67 -1.66 -16.15
CA LEU A 455 -29.01 -1.05 -14.87
C LEU A 455 -28.98 -2.07 -13.72
N ALA A 456 -29.53 -3.27 -13.93
CA ALA A 456 -29.54 -4.33 -12.93
C ALA A 456 -28.12 -4.81 -12.59
N MET A 457 -27.30 -5.07 -13.62
CA MET A 457 -25.92 -5.52 -13.44
C MET A 457 -25.03 -4.43 -12.82
N ALA A 458 -25.15 -3.18 -13.28
CA ALA A 458 -24.44 -2.04 -12.69
C ALA A 458 -24.82 -1.88 -11.22
N GLY A 459 -26.13 -1.91 -10.92
CA GLY A 459 -26.64 -1.81 -9.56
C GLY A 459 -26.12 -2.93 -8.66
N LEU A 460 -26.17 -4.19 -9.12
CA LEU A 460 -25.67 -5.35 -8.37
C LEU A 460 -24.17 -5.28 -8.09
N LEU A 461 -23.37 -4.92 -9.10
CA LEU A 461 -21.92 -4.83 -8.97
C LEU A 461 -21.50 -3.68 -8.05
N LEU A 462 -22.13 -2.50 -8.21
CA LEU A 462 -21.86 -1.34 -7.35
C LEU A 462 -22.33 -1.60 -5.91
N PHE A 463 -23.47 -2.28 -5.73
CA PHE A 463 -23.93 -2.72 -4.41
C PHE A 463 -22.94 -3.69 -3.78
N GLY A 464 -22.49 -4.71 -4.51
CA GLY A 464 -21.49 -5.67 -4.04
C GLY A 464 -20.17 -5.01 -3.63
N ALA A 465 -19.72 -4.02 -4.39
CA ALA A 465 -18.54 -3.21 -4.08
C ALA A 465 -18.74 -2.30 -2.85
N ALA A 466 -19.96 -1.79 -2.65
CA ALA A 466 -20.34 -0.96 -1.50
C ALA A 466 -20.47 -1.76 -0.19
N LEU A 467 -20.57 -3.10 -0.26
CA LEU A 467 -20.56 -3.94 0.95
C LEU A 467 -19.26 -3.80 1.73
N TYR A 468 -18.11 -3.67 1.04
CA TYR A 468 -16.81 -3.56 1.70
C TYR A 468 -16.71 -2.37 2.65
N PRO A 469 -16.90 -1.10 2.22
CA PRO A 469 -16.78 0.03 3.13
C PRO A 469 -17.77 -0.03 4.29
N MET A 470 -18.92 -0.70 4.13
CA MET A 470 -19.82 -0.96 5.25
C MET A 470 -19.22 -1.99 6.22
N THR A 471 -19.05 -3.23 5.79
CA THR A 471 -18.65 -4.33 6.68
C THR A 471 -17.25 -4.13 7.28
N ALA A 472 -16.31 -3.67 6.45
CA ALA A 472 -14.92 -3.46 6.87
C ALA A 472 -14.80 -2.32 7.87
N SER A 473 -15.50 -1.19 7.65
CA SER A 473 -15.44 -0.06 8.58
C SER A 473 -16.03 -0.40 9.94
N PHE A 474 -17.19 -1.09 9.97
CA PHE A 474 -17.76 -1.56 11.23
C PHE A 474 -16.78 -2.50 11.95
N ALA A 475 -16.25 -3.50 11.24
CA ALA A 475 -15.30 -4.43 11.82
C ALA A 475 -14.05 -3.73 12.36
N LYS A 476 -13.49 -2.77 11.62
CA LYS A 476 -12.28 -2.04 12.03
C LYS A 476 -12.52 -1.08 13.21
N ILE A 477 -13.71 -0.49 13.32
CA ILE A 477 -14.07 0.37 14.45
C ILE A 477 -14.19 -0.44 15.76
N GLU A 478 -14.70 -1.67 15.66
CA GLU A 478 -14.88 -2.59 16.80
C GLU A 478 -13.59 -3.34 17.16
N ASP A 479 -12.73 -3.61 16.18
CA ASP A 479 -11.44 -4.28 16.37
C ASP A 479 -10.40 -3.33 17.02
N ARG A 480 -10.45 -3.26 18.36
CA ARG A 480 -9.68 -2.32 19.19
C ARG A 480 -8.73 -3.08 20.12
N MET A 481 -7.55 -2.50 20.35
CA MET A 481 -6.63 -2.98 21.39
C MET A 481 -7.26 -2.93 22.80
N GLU A 482 -8.10 -1.93 23.06
CA GLU A 482 -8.85 -1.77 24.31
C GLU A 482 -10.27 -1.30 24.01
N PRO A 483 -11.29 -2.17 24.14
CA PRO A 483 -12.69 -1.84 23.83
C PRO A 483 -13.24 -0.67 24.65
N MET A 484 -12.80 -0.50 25.89
CA MET A 484 -13.30 0.55 26.80
C MET A 484 -12.64 1.92 26.57
N ALA A 485 -11.58 1.97 25.76
CA ALA A 485 -10.89 3.23 25.47
C ALA A 485 -11.80 4.18 24.66
N PRO A 486 -11.86 5.49 25.01
CA PRO A 486 -12.66 6.48 24.28
C PRO A 486 -12.28 6.59 22.80
N LYS A 487 -13.27 6.93 21.96
CA LYS A 487 -13.07 7.22 20.52
C LYS A 487 -12.70 8.70 20.37
N THR A 488 -11.41 8.99 20.18
CA THR A 488 -10.89 10.37 20.05
C THR A 488 -9.81 10.45 18.97
N LEU A 489 -9.36 11.67 18.64
CA LEU A 489 -8.18 11.89 17.79
C LEU A 489 -6.84 11.66 18.51
N ASP A 490 -6.85 11.45 19.83
CA ASP A 490 -5.64 11.12 20.59
C ASP A 490 -5.36 9.61 20.44
N GLY A 491 -4.46 9.28 19.50
CA GLY A 491 -4.03 7.91 19.23
C GLY A 491 -3.27 7.23 20.37
N MET A 492 -2.89 7.96 21.42
CA MET A 492 -2.18 7.44 22.59
C MET A 492 -3.11 7.16 23.76
N LEU A 493 -4.33 7.71 23.75
CA LEU A 493 -5.25 7.69 24.90
C LEU A 493 -5.62 6.28 25.37
N PHE A 494 -5.66 5.29 24.47
CA PHE A 494 -5.99 3.91 24.80
C PHE A 494 -5.03 3.31 25.84
N MET A 495 -3.75 3.73 25.85
CA MET A 495 -2.75 3.23 26.80
C MET A 495 -3.18 3.42 28.26
N ARG A 496 -3.97 4.46 28.55
CA ARG A 496 -4.48 4.71 29.91
C ARG A 496 -5.49 3.67 30.40
N TYR A 497 -6.05 2.89 29.49
CA TYR A 497 -7.09 1.92 29.75
C TYR A 497 -6.57 0.48 29.69
N VAL A 498 -5.34 0.27 29.20
CA VAL A 498 -4.71 -1.05 29.11
C VAL A 498 -4.03 -1.38 30.43
N ASP A 499 -4.66 -2.27 31.21
CA ASP A 499 -4.13 -2.73 32.50
C ASP A 499 -3.28 -3.99 32.39
N ARG A 500 -3.56 -4.83 31.38
CA ARG A 500 -2.82 -6.07 31.12
C ARG A 500 -2.53 -6.19 29.62
N TYR A 501 -1.40 -5.65 29.20
CA TYR A 501 -0.86 -5.85 27.86
C TYR A 501 -0.08 -7.17 27.82
N GLY A 502 -0.45 -8.07 26.91
CA GLY A 502 0.22 -9.36 26.74
C GLY A 502 1.50 -9.22 25.94
N GLU A 503 2.63 -9.56 26.55
CA GLU A 503 3.96 -9.55 25.93
C GLU A 503 4.75 -10.78 26.42
N ILE A 504 6.09 -10.72 26.48
CA ILE A 504 6.90 -11.79 27.08
C ILE A 504 6.85 -11.69 28.62
N GLY A 505 6.60 -12.80 29.31
CA GLY A 505 6.48 -12.82 30.77
C GLY A 505 5.11 -12.35 31.26
N GLU A 506 5.09 -11.69 32.42
CA GLU A 506 3.86 -11.21 33.05
C GLU A 506 3.28 -9.98 32.34
N PRO A 507 1.96 -9.93 32.10
CA PRO A 507 1.31 -8.75 31.51
C PRO A 507 1.51 -7.49 32.36
N PHE A 508 1.70 -6.35 31.70
CA PHE A 508 1.91 -5.05 32.35
C PHE A 508 0.98 -3.96 31.81
N THR A 509 0.88 -2.84 32.52
CA THR A 509 0.01 -1.72 32.13
C THR A 509 0.71 -0.77 31.16
N LEU A 510 -0.03 -0.17 30.22
CA LEU A 510 0.55 0.86 29.34
C LEU A 510 0.45 2.29 29.91
N ARG A 511 -0.10 2.44 31.12
CA ARG A 511 -0.29 3.75 31.79
C ARG A 511 1.03 4.45 32.10
N GLU A 512 2.06 3.69 32.44
CA GLU A 512 3.38 4.22 32.76
C GLU A 512 4.09 4.75 31.50
N ASP A 513 4.04 4.00 30.39
CA ASP A 513 4.54 4.46 29.09
C ASP A 513 3.81 5.72 28.63
N TYR A 514 2.48 5.79 28.78
CA TYR A 514 1.70 6.99 28.45
C TYR A 514 2.24 8.24 29.16
N ALA A 515 2.47 8.14 30.47
CA ALA A 515 2.93 9.27 31.26
C ALA A 515 4.38 9.66 30.95
N ALA A 516 5.26 8.68 30.75
CA ALA A 516 6.65 8.91 30.38
C ALA A 516 6.75 9.59 29.00
N ILE A 517 5.99 9.10 28.00
CA ILE A 517 5.95 9.70 26.66
C ILE A 517 5.43 11.14 26.72
N ARG A 518 4.37 11.41 27.50
CA ARG A 518 3.86 12.78 27.73
C ARG A 518 4.93 13.68 28.31
N TRP A 519 5.59 13.23 29.37
CA TRP A 519 6.67 13.98 29.99
C TRP A 519 7.80 14.29 28.99
N MET A 520 8.21 13.32 28.17
CA MET A 520 9.24 13.53 27.15
C MET A 520 8.80 14.57 26.10
N GLN A 521 7.56 14.53 25.65
CA GLN A 521 7.02 15.53 24.70
C GLN A 521 7.01 16.95 25.29
N ASP A 522 6.72 17.09 26.58
CA ASP A 522 6.56 18.37 27.24
C ASP A 522 7.89 18.98 27.74
N ASN A 523 8.93 18.17 27.93
CA ASN A 523 10.16 18.59 28.62
C ASN A 523 11.45 18.46 27.80
N ILE A 524 11.46 17.67 26.72
CA ILE A 524 12.67 17.48 25.91
C ILE A 524 12.69 18.44 24.73
N GLU A 525 13.73 19.28 24.69
CA GLU A 525 13.97 20.19 23.57
C GLU A 525 14.91 19.57 22.52
N GLY A 526 14.70 19.94 21.25
CA GLY A 526 15.54 19.49 20.13
C GLY A 526 15.24 18.06 19.68
N THR A 527 16.26 17.37 19.15
CA THR A 527 16.13 15.97 18.67
C THR A 527 17.23 15.06 19.24
N PRO A 528 17.38 14.98 20.57
CA PRO A 528 18.36 14.10 21.21
C PRO A 528 18.08 12.61 20.93
N VAL A 529 19.14 11.80 20.91
CA VAL A 529 19.02 10.36 20.71
C VAL A 529 18.54 9.66 21.97
N ILE A 530 17.62 8.71 21.79
CA ILE A 530 17.11 7.85 22.87
C ILE A 530 17.47 6.39 22.63
N VAL A 531 17.59 5.62 23.71
CA VAL A 531 17.62 4.16 23.66
C VAL A 531 16.40 3.60 24.40
N GLU A 532 15.73 2.65 23.76
CA GLU A 532 14.57 1.90 24.27
C GLU A 532 14.73 0.43 23.86
N ALA A 533 13.95 -0.48 24.46
CA ALA A 533 13.99 -1.90 24.09
C ALA A 533 13.70 -2.11 22.60
N ASN A 534 14.42 -3.05 21.98
CA ASN A 534 14.09 -3.57 20.67
C ASN A 534 13.44 -4.95 20.82
N VAL A 535 12.32 -5.15 20.14
CA VAL A 535 11.49 -6.35 20.23
C VAL A 535 11.18 -6.87 18.83
N PRO A 536 10.78 -8.15 18.68
CA PRO A 536 10.33 -8.69 17.40
C PRO A 536 9.22 -7.85 16.75
N GLU A 537 9.09 -7.98 15.44
CA GLU A 537 8.13 -7.21 14.64
C GLU A 537 6.68 -7.42 15.12
N TYR A 538 5.86 -6.37 15.01
CA TYR A 538 4.44 -6.35 15.39
C TYR A 538 4.16 -6.53 16.90
N ARG A 539 5.15 -6.20 17.75
CA ARG A 539 5.02 -6.10 19.21
C ARG A 539 5.16 -4.66 19.70
N TRP A 540 5.12 -4.43 21.01
CA TRP A 540 5.12 -3.09 21.63
C TRP A 540 6.48 -2.37 21.62
N GLY A 541 7.22 -2.44 20.52
CA GLY A 541 8.55 -1.81 20.36
C GLY A 541 8.52 -0.42 19.75
N THR A 542 9.67 0.28 19.82
CA THR A 542 9.85 1.61 19.18
C THR A 542 8.79 2.64 19.65
N ARG A 543 8.22 2.43 20.83
CA ARG A 543 7.05 3.15 21.33
C ARG A 543 7.41 4.59 21.65
N TYR A 544 8.55 4.84 22.28
CA TYR A 544 8.96 6.21 22.61
C TYR A 544 9.32 6.98 21.33
N THR A 545 10.06 6.36 20.42
CA THR A 545 10.45 6.94 19.13
C THR A 545 9.25 7.35 18.28
N ILE A 546 8.20 6.50 18.19
CA ILE A 546 7.01 6.77 17.37
C ILE A 546 6.20 7.95 17.92
N TYR A 547 5.99 8.01 19.24
CA TYR A 547 5.14 9.04 19.85
C TYR A 547 5.85 10.37 20.10
N THR A 548 7.16 10.37 20.35
CA THR A 548 7.93 11.61 20.61
C THR A 548 8.55 12.18 19.33
N GLY A 549 8.80 11.36 18.31
CA GLY A 549 9.56 11.75 17.12
C GLY A 549 11.07 11.88 17.36
N LEU A 550 11.56 11.59 18.57
CA LEU A 550 12.99 11.58 18.91
C LEU A 550 13.71 10.43 18.19
N PRO A 551 14.97 10.61 17.77
CA PRO A 551 15.71 9.56 17.12
C PRO A 551 16.07 8.41 18.09
N GLY A 552 15.66 7.18 17.78
CA GLY A 552 16.10 5.97 18.48
C GLY A 552 17.41 5.41 17.91
N VAL A 553 18.21 4.72 18.74
CA VAL A 553 19.40 3.96 18.29
C VAL A 553 19.04 3.00 17.15
N LEU A 554 17.96 2.23 17.34
CA LEU A 554 17.35 1.38 16.32
C LEU A 554 15.84 1.29 16.58
N GLY A 555 15.03 1.70 15.60
CA GLY A 555 13.57 1.51 15.62
C GLY A 555 13.16 0.16 15.03
N TRP A 556 12.03 0.14 14.30
CA TRP A 556 11.52 -1.10 13.70
C TRP A 556 12.52 -1.73 12.71
N ARG A 557 13.07 -2.89 13.11
CA ARG A 557 14.24 -3.55 12.50
C ARG A 557 14.07 -3.78 11.00
N TRP A 558 12.97 -4.40 10.59
CA TRP A 558 12.78 -4.79 9.20
C TRP A 558 12.66 -3.62 8.22
N HIS A 559 12.17 -2.45 8.66
CA HIS A 559 12.15 -1.23 7.82
C HIS A 559 13.57 -0.70 7.69
N GLN A 560 14.39 -0.79 8.75
CA GLN A 560 15.79 -0.41 8.64
C GLN A 560 16.56 -1.36 7.72
N PHE A 561 16.25 -2.66 7.74
CA PHE A 561 16.81 -3.61 6.80
C PHE A 561 16.43 -3.26 5.35
N GLN A 562 15.12 -3.07 5.07
CA GLN A 562 14.63 -2.70 3.74
C GLN A 562 15.16 -1.34 3.24
N GLN A 563 15.36 -0.37 4.14
CA GLN A 563 15.95 0.93 3.81
C GLN A 563 17.46 0.85 3.61
N ARG A 564 18.11 -0.25 3.94
CA ARG A 564 19.58 -0.37 3.91
C ARG A 564 20.06 -1.57 3.13
N VAL A 565 19.23 -2.16 2.26
CA VAL A 565 19.63 -3.33 1.43
C VAL A 565 20.88 -3.04 0.60
N ALA A 566 21.06 -1.80 0.13
CA ALA A 566 22.24 -1.37 -0.63
C ALA A 566 23.46 -0.98 0.25
N ALA A 567 23.30 -0.89 1.57
CA ALA A 567 24.38 -0.63 2.52
C ALA A 567 24.75 -1.94 3.21
N ASP A 568 26.03 -2.24 3.35
CA ASP A 568 26.56 -3.52 3.88
C ASP A 568 25.76 -4.00 5.11
N GLY A 569 25.02 -5.12 4.93
CA GLY A 569 23.75 -5.43 5.60
C GLY A 569 23.78 -5.73 7.10
N ASN A 570 24.94 -5.61 7.76
CA ASN A 570 25.11 -6.01 9.17
C ASN A 570 24.92 -4.86 10.16
N GLN A 571 24.77 -3.61 9.71
CA GLN A 571 24.64 -2.47 10.64
C GLN A 571 23.36 -2.53 11.48
N VAL A 572 22.26 -3.04 10.90
CA VAL A 572 20.97 -3.16 11.60
C VAL A 572 21.08 -4.19 12.72
N ASP A 573 21.63 -5.37 12.42
CA ASP A 573 21.81 -6.43 13.41
C ASP A 573 22.90 -6.07 14.44
N SER A 574 23.97 -5.36 14.04
CA SER A 574 24.96 -4.85 14.98
C SER A 574 24.35 -3.91 16.02
N ARG A 575 23.48 -2.98 15.61
CA ARG A 575 22.79 -2.09 16.57
C ARG A 575 21.82 -2.84 17.47
N LEU A 576 21.16 -3.86 16.93
CA LEU A 576 20.30 -4.74 17.71
C LEU A 576 21.09 -5.44 18.82
N PHE A 577 22.25 -5.98 18.48
CA PHE A 577 23.15 -6.63 19.44
C PHE A 577 23.72 -5.64 20.45
N ASP A 578 24.08 -4.43 20.01
CA ASP A 578 24.57 -3.39 20.92
C ASP A 578 23.52 -2.95 21.93
N ILE A 579 22.26 -2.72 21.52
CA ILE A 579 21.15 -2.40 22.43
C ILE A 579 20.94 -3.53 23.44
N THR A 580 20.98 -4.76 22.93
CA THR A 580 20.78 -5.95 23.76
C THR A 580 21.89 -6.10 24.79
N ARG A 581 23.16 -5.98 24.36
CA ARG A 581 24.33 -5.98 25.26
C ARG A 581 24.25 -4.82 26.26
N PHE A 582 23.81 -3.64 25.84
CA PHE A 582 23.66 -2.48 26.70
C PHE A 582 22.70 -2.73 27.86
N TYR A 583 21.53 -3.36 27.63
CA TYR A 583 20.62 -3.68 28.72
C TYR A 583 21.09 -4.87 29.58
N LEU A 584 21.77 -5.85 28.99
CA LEU A 584 22.23 -7.06 29.68
C LEU A 584 23.53 -6.90 30.48
N THR A 585 24.45 -6.05 30.05
CA THR A 585 25.77 -5.92 30.70
C THR A 585 25.64 -5.38 32.13
N GLN A 586 26.48 -5.89 33.03
CA GLN A 586 26.67 -5.34 34.38
C GLN A 586 27.83 -4.32 34.42
N SER A 587 28.65 -4.27 33.38
CA SER A 587 29.77 -3.34 33.25
C SER A 587 29.26 -1.92 33.00
N ARG A 588 29.63 -0.99 33.88
CA ARG A 588 29.36 0.45 33.71
C ARG A 588 30.16 1.03 32.54
N GLU A 589 31.37 0.52 32.32
CA GLU A 589 32.25 0.97 31.24
C GLU A 589 31.66 0.61 29.87
N ASP A 590 31.20 -0.63 29.68
CA ASP A 590 30.52 -1.07 28.45
C ASP A 590 29.26 -0.25 28.18
N ALA A 591 28.51 0.06 29.25
CA ALA A 591 27.32 0.89 29.14
C ALA A 591 27.67 2.31 28.70
N TRP A 592 28.75 2.89 29.24
CA TRP A 592 29.25 4.20 28.86
C TRP A 592 29.71 4.26 27.40
N GLU A 593 30.50 3.27 26.96
CA GLU A 593 30.96 3.17 25.56
C GLU A 593 29.77 3.14 24.57
N PHE A 594 28.69 2.43 24.92
CA PHE A 594 27.46 2.43 24.13
C PHE A 594 26.81 3.83 24.04
N LEU A 595 26.71 4.54 25.17
CA LEU A 595 26.10 5.87 25.23
C LEU A 595 26.88 6.87 24.37
N GLU A 596 28.21 6.84 24.44
CA GLU A 596 29.10 7.67 23.61
C GLU A 596 29.00 7.30 22.13
N LYS A 597 29.08 6.00 21.80
CA LYS A 597 29.04 5.49 20.41
C LYS A 597 27.81 5.97 19.65
N TYR A 598 26.66 5.99 20.31
CA TYR A 598 25.38 6.37 19.69
C TYR A 598 24.91 7.79 20.03
N GLY A 599 25.66 8.52 20.87
CA GLY A 599 25.30 9.86 21.33
C GLY A 599 23.97 9.89 22.07
N VAL A 600 23.68 8.86 22.88
CA VAL A 600 22.41 8.72 23.60
C VAL A 600 22.33 9.76 24.71
N ARG A 601 21.24 10.52 24.73
CA ARG A 601 20.95 11.49 25.80
C ARG A 601 19.94 10.98 26.82
N TYR A 602 18.98 10.17 26.38
CA TYR A 602 17.95 9.60 27.26
C TYR A 602 17.86 8.09 27.15
N ILE A 603 17.79 7.43 28.29
CA ILE A 603 17.63 5.98 28.43
C ILE A 603 16.22 5.72 28.97
N VAL A 604 15.46 4.88 28.26
CA VAL A 604 14.17 4.40 28.70
C VAL A 604 14.39 3.14 29.55
N LEU A 605 13.84 3.11 30.76
CA LEU A 605 13.84 1.94 31.62
C LEU A 605 12.42 1.69 32.14
N GLY A 606 11.61 1.00 31.33
CA GLY A 606 10.21 0.71 31.61
C GLY A 606 9.91 -0.75 31.88
N GLN A 607 8.61 -1.06 31.95
CA GLN A 607 8.12 -2.43 32.14
C GLN A 607 8.51 -3.35 30.96
N LEU A 608 8.55 -2.83 29.73
CA LEU A 608 8.99 -3.60 28.56
C LEU A 608 10.48 -3.95 28.63
N GLU A 609 11.34 -2.99 29.00
CA GLU A 609 12.78 -3.24 29.17
C GLU A 609 13.03 -4.30 30.26
N LYS A 610 12.26 -4.28 31.34
CA LYS A 610 12.33 -5.34 32.37
C LYS A 610 11.88 -6.69 31.84
N ALA A 611 10.72 -6.74 31.18
CA ALA A 611 10.20 -7.97 30.58
C ALA A 611 11.20 -8.62 29.60
N TYR A 612 11.91 -7.80 28.83
CA TYR A 612 12.86 -8.25 27.83
C TYR A 612 14.31 -8.34 28.29
N TYR A 613 14.73 -7.85 29.47
CA TYR A 613 16.16 -7.84 29.82
C TYR A 613 16.48 -8.20 31.27
N GLU A 614 15.48 -8.37 32.16
CA GLU A 614 15.71 -8.65 33.59
C GLU A 614 16.15 -10.09 33.87
N ALA A 615 15.66 -11.05 33.09
CA ALA A 615 16.02 -12.47 33.15
C ALA A 615 16.01 -13.08 31.76
N VAL A 616 16.76 -14.14 31.47
CA VAL A 616 16.78 -14.87 30.19
C VAL A 616 16.26 -16.31 30.36
N TRP A 617 15.57 -16.85 29.35
CA TRP A 617 14.98 -18.21 29.39
C TRP A 617 14.51 -18.72 28.00
N PRO A 618 14.38 -20.05 27.77
CA PRO A 618 14.76 -21.14 28.66
C PRO A 618 16.27 -21.42 28.65
N CYS A 619 16.86 -21.63 29.82
CA CYS A 619 18.27 -21.95 29.99
C CYS A 619 18.47 -23.40 30.46
N PHE A 620 19.61 -23.99 30.12
CA PHE A 620 19.96 -25.36 30.45
C PHE A 620 21.37 -25.42 31.05
N PRO A 621 21.63 -26.25 32.05
CA PRO A 621 22.98 -26.41 32.58
C PRO A 621 23.99 -26.76 31.48
N ALA A 622 25.13 -26.09 31.46
CA ALA A 622 26.20 -26.38 30.50
C ALA A 622 26.85 -27.73 30.84
N GLN A 623 27.07 -28.58 29.82
CA GLN A 623 27.56 -29.96 30.04
C GLN A 623 28.94 -30.05 30.72
N ASN A 624 29.78 -29.00 30.64
CA ASN A 624 31.17 -28.99 31.11
C ASN A 624 31.59 -27.70 31.88
N ALA A 625 30.65 -26.86 32.35
CA ALA A 625 30.96 -25.58 33.02
C ALA A 625 29.98 -25.26 34.17
N SER A 626 30.39 -24.38 35.10
CA SER A 626 29.58 -23.91 36.24
C SER A 626 28.49 -22.88 35.86
N GLY A 627 27.85 -23.05 34.70
CA GLY A 627 26.93 -22.08 34.12
C GLY A 627 25.81 -22.70 33.30
N VAL A 628 25.05 -21.87 32.61
CA VAL A 628 23.91 -22.27 31.78
C VAL A 628 24.07 -21.82 30.33
N THR A 629 23.47 -22.56 29.39
CA THR A 629 23.26 -22.16 28.00
C THR A 629 21.80 -21.77 27.82
N CYS A 630 21.53 -20.53 27.41
CA CYS A 630 20.17 -20.00 27.25
C CYS A 630 19.72 -20.02 25.79
N ASN A 631 18.53 -20.59 25.55
CA ASN A 631 17.78 -20.41 24.32
C ASN A 631 16.97 -19.11 24.43
N LEU A 632 17.14 -18.20 23.48
CA LEU A 632 16.64 -16.83 23.56
C LEU A 632 15.31 -16.66 22.81
N ARG A 633 14.37 -17.59 23.01
CA ARG A 633 13.09 -17.59 22.29
C ARG A 633 12.28 -16.34 22.66
N GLY A 634 11.98 -15.49 21.68
CA GLY A 634 11.19 -14.26 21.86
C GLY A 634 12.02 -13.01 22.19
N TRP A 635 13.33 -13.14 22.33
CA TRP A 635 14.27 -12.02 22.44
C TRP A 635 14.59 -11.43 21.06
N PRO A 636 15.07 -10.19 20.96
CA PRO A 636 15.54 -9.63 19.69
C PRO A 636 16.44 -10.65 18.95
N LEU A 637 16.05 -10.97 17.72
CA LEU A 637 16.63 -12.06 16.91
C LEU A 637 18.16 -11.89 16.75
N GLY A 638 18.91 -13.00 16.90
CA GLY A 638 20.29 -13.09 16.43
C GLY A 638 21.40 -12.97 17.49
N MET A 639 21.08 -12.90 18.79
CA MET A 639 22.14 -12.91 19.82
C MET A 639 23.10 -14.10 19.63
N PRO A 640 24.41 -13.91 19.83
CA PRO A 640 25.33 -15.03 20.01
C PRO A 640 24.79 -15.93 21.12
N THR A 641 24.73 -17.23 20.85
CA THR A 641 23.99 -18.27 21.59
C THR A 641 24.47 -18.57 23.02
N ILE A 642 25.26 -17.67 23.62
CA ILE A 642 25.94 -17.95 24.88
C ILE A 642 25.86 -16.72 25.79
N TYR A 643 24.95 -16.79 26.76
CA TYR A 643 24.95 -15.92 27.94
C TYR A 643 25.71 -16.65 29.06
N GLU A 644 27.01 -16.43 29.18
CA GLU A 644 27.95 -17.37 29.83
C GLU A 644 28.22 -17.12 31.33
N HIS A 645 27.45 -16.28 32.01
CA HIS A 645 27.86 -15.73 33.31
C HIS A 645 26.84 -15.82 34.46
N VAL A 646 25.79 -16.64 34.34
CA VAL A 646 24.89 -16.88 35.48
C VAL A 646 25.20 -18.23 36.11
N PRO A 647 25.61 -18.28 37.39
CA PRO A 647 25.68 -19.53 38.14
C PRO A 647 24.33 -20.22 38.10
N ALA A 648 24.28 -21.52 37.82
CA ALA A 648 23.01 -22.26 37.75
C ALA A 648 22.17 -22.14 39.03
N GLU A 649 22.82 -21.92 40.18
CA GLU A 649 22.22 -21.70 41.50
C GLU A 649 21.38 -20.41 41.60
N ALA A 650 21.65 -19.42 40.75
CA ALA A 650 20.89 -18.18 40.70
C ALA A 650 19.66 -18.26 39.78
N CYS A 651 19.46 -19.38 39.08
CA CYS A 651 18.36 -19.59 38.16
C CYS A 651 17.20 -20.34 38.82
N GLU A 652 15.98 -20.02 38.41
CA GLU A 652 14.75 -20.64 38.89
C GLU A 652 14.16 -21.58 37.82
N PRO A 653 13.54 -22.72 38.17
CA PRO A 653 12.86 -23.56 37.20
C PRO A 653 11.66 -22.83 36.55
N LEU A 654 11.46 -23.00 35.24
CA LEU A 654 10.32 -22.39 34.54
C LEU A 654 8.97 -23.02 34.88
N GLN A 655 8.98 -24.30 35.24
CA GLN A 655 7.85 -25.06 35.75
C GLN A 655 8.34 -25.86 36.97
N ASP A 656 7.59 -25.78 38.07
CA ASP A 656 7.97 -26.44 39.33
C ASP A 656 8.02 -27.98 39.20
N ASP A 657 7.38 -28.55 38.18
CA ASP A 657 7.19 -29.99 37.96
C ASP A 657 7.93 -30.59 36.75
N ASP A 658 8.63 -29.79 35.94
CA ASP A 658 9.40 -30.27 34.78
C ASP A 658 10.84 -29.70 34.72
N PRO A 659 11.85 -30.43 35.25
CA PRO A 659 13.26 -30.05 35.15
C PRO A 659 13.78 -30.00 33.71
N ALA A 660 13.11 -30.64 32.74
CA ALA A 660 13.44 -30.58 31.32
C ALA A 660 12.84 -29.34 30.63
N GLY A 661 11.94 -28.61 31.30
CA GLY A 661 11.30 -27.38 30.81
C GLY A 661 12.23 -26.17 30.72
N GLY A 662 13.42 -26.24 31.34
CA GLY A 662 14.44 -25.20 31.33
C GLY A 662 14.37 -24.24 32.53
N LEU A 663 15.42 -23.44 32.67
CA LEU A 663 15.64 -22.48 33.77
C LEU A 663 15.40 -21.05 33.31
N ARG A 664 15.00 -20.18 34.23
CA ARG A 664 14.95 -18.72 34.11
C ARG A 664 16.07 -18.12 34.93
N CYS A 665 16.98 -17.40 34.28
CA CYS A 665 18.20 -16.90 34.91
C CYS A 665 18.21 -15.36 34.96
N PRO A 666 18.42 -14.73 36.13
CA PRO A 666 18.48 -13.28 36.24
C PRO A 666 19.72 -12.73 35.54
N THR A 667 19.59 -11.60 34.86
CA THR A 667 20.73 -10.96 34.16
C THR A 667 21.49 -9.99 35.07
N ARG A 668 20.76 -9.35 36.00
CA ARG A 668 21.21 -8.23 36.85
C ARG A 668 21.76 -7.03 36.06
N GLY A 669 21.59 -7.00 34.74
CA GLY A 669 22.13 -5.95 33.88
C GLY A 669 21.50 -4.57 34.16
N LEU A 670 20.24 -4.53 34.58
CA LEU A 670 19.53 -3.28 34.86
C LEU A 670 19.99 -2.61 36.17
N GLU A 671 20.62 -3.35 37.09
CA GLU A 671 21.09 -2.82 38.39
C GLU A 671 22.19 -1.77 38.23
N LYS A 672 22.96 -1.83 37.13
CA LYS A 672 24.05 -0.87 36.86
C LYS A 672 23.56 0.57 36.81
N PHE A 673 22.32 0.81 36.35
CA PHE A 673 21.78 2.15 36.21
C PHE A 673 21.65 2.86 37.56
N THR A 674 21.33 2.12 38.63
CA THR A 674 21.30 2.67 39.99
C THR A 674 22.68 3.16 40.42
N ALA A 675 23.74 2.40 40.11
CA ALA A 675 25.11 2.80 40.39
C ALA A 675 25.54 4.03 39.57
N MET A 676 25.24 4.04 38.27
CA MET A 676 25.54 5.18 37.40
C MET A 676 24.79 6.46 37.82
N VAL A 677 23.58 6.34 38.38
CA VAL A 677 22.87 7.48 38.98
C VAL A 677 23.57 7.95 40.26
N ALA A 678 24.01 7.04 41.12
CA ALA A 678 24.73 7.37 42.35
C ALA A 678 26.09 8.05 42.06
N ASP A 679 26.77 7.64 40.99
CA ASP A 679 28.03 8.23 40.54
C ASP A 679 27.87 9.60 39.86
N GLY A 680 26.62 10.00 39.54
CA GLY A 680 26.30 11.25 38.86
C GLY A 680 26.46 11.21 37.34
N ASP A 681 26.70 10.03 36.75
CA ASP A 681 26.76 9.85 35.30
C ASP A 681 25.38 9.99 34.65
N LEU A 682 24.34 9.51 35.36
CA LEU A 682 22.95 9.56 34.95
C LEU A 682 22.09 10.32 35.97
N LYS A 683 21.00 10.91 35.50
CA LYS A 683 19.99 11.56 36.35
C LYS A 683 18.60 11.02 36.02
N VAL A 684 17.87 10.60 37.05
CA VAL A 684 16.44 10.28 36.90
C VAL A 684 15.68 11.58 36.67
N VAL A 685 15.09 11.74 35.48
CA VAL A 685 14.33 12.94 35.10
C VAL A 685 12.82 12.70 35.09
N PHE A 686 12.40 11.44 35.02
CA PHE A 686 11.02 11.01 35.19
C PHE A 686 10.98 9.65 35.90
N GLN A 687 10.01 9.48 36.79
CA GLN A 687 9.73 8.19 37.42
C GLN A 687 8.24 8.08 37.76
N GLN A 688 7.61 7.01 37.28
CA GLN A 688 6.26 6.64 37.68
C GLN A 688 6.11 5.12 37.68
N GLY A 689 5.72 4.56 38.83
CA GLY A 689 5.61 3.11 38.99
C GLY A 689 6.93 2.40 38.68
N GLY A 690 6.89 1.42 37.78
CA GLY A 690 8.06 0.67 37.33
C GLY A 690 8.89 1.35 36.25
N THR A 691 8.49 2.51 35.73
CA THR A 691 9.10 3.17 34.58
C THR A 691 9.89 4.41 34.95
N MET A 692 11.11 4.54 34.41
CA MET A 692 12.01 5.67 34.58
C MET A 692 12.56 6.15 33.24
N ILE A 693 12.79 7.46 33.12
CA ILE A 693 13.62 8.06 32.06
C ILE A 693 14.88 8.60 32.72
N LEU A 694 16.03 8.17 32.23
CA LEU A 694 17.33 8.61 32.71
C LEU A 694 17.96 9.55 31.67
N GLU A 695 18.43 10.71 32.11
CA GLU A 695 19.22 11.64 31.30
C GLU A 695 20.71 11.39 31.53
N VAL A 696 21.50 11.36 30.45
CA VAL A 696 22.96 11.31 30.50
C VAL A 696 23.49 12.71 30.83
N VAL A 697 24.12 12.86 31.99
CA VAL A 697 24.56 14.16 32.54
C VAL A 697 26.03 14.43 32.23
N ARG A 698 26.85 13.39 32.28
CA ARG A 698 28.29 13.49 32.03
C ARG A 698 28.52 13.58 30.50
N PRO A 699 29.32 14.54 30.01
CA PRO A 699 29.56 14.73 28.58
C PRO A 699 30.51 13.69 27.99
#